data_AF-A0A453Q7M4-F1
#
_entry.id   AF-A0A453Q7M4-F1
#
_cell.length_a   1.000
_cell.length_b   1.000
_cell.length_c   1.000
_cell.angle_alpha   90.00
_cell.angle_beta   90.00
_cell.angle_gamma   90.00
#
_symmetry.space_group_name_H-M   'P 1'
#
loop_
_entity.id
_entity.type
_entity.pdbx_description
1 polymer ?
#
loop_
_entity_poly.entity_id
_entity_poly.type
_entity_poly.pdbx_seq_one_letter_code
_entity_poly.pdbx_strand_id
1 'polypeptide(L)'
;MGSRRGRPQQQQYPPPARGGGRGPIPQQQGGGRGTQGFTAAPPQHPRHDAAAGRGRGRAARGDGPSSPAPAAAGPLGRLPPELRQAMEDPSPPPAQPVPVPAQAEAAAATGQAAIPASSKAIRFPLRPGKGSAGTRCLVKANHFIAQLPDKDLHHYHVSITPEVTSRVVNRAVIHELVNLHRAAYLGGRLPAYDGRKSLYTAGPLPFASKEFQITLLDDDDGSGAQRRQRNFKVVIKFAARADLHRLGMFLAGRHAEAPQEALQVLDIVLRELPSARYAPFGRSFFSPDLGRRQPLGDGLESWRGFYQSIRPTQMGLSLNIDMSATAFIEPLPVIDYAAQLLRSDIHSRPLSDAERVKIKKALRGVKVEVTHRGNMRRKYRISGLTTQATRELTFPVDEGGTVKSVVQYFQETYGFAIQHTYLPCLQVGNQQRPNYLPMEVCKIVEGQRYSKRLNQNQIRALLDETCQYPRDRERDITQMVKHNAYQEDPYAKEFGIKISDRLASVDARILPAPRLKYNETGREKDCLPRVGQWNMMNKKMVNGGKVRSWMCVNFARNVPDKLARDFCHQLAQMCQDSGMDFALEPVLPPMSARPDQVERALKARYHEAMNILGPQRRELDLLIGILPDNNGSLYGDLKRVCEIDLGIVSQCCCTKQVFKLNKQIYANIALKINVKVGGRNTVLVDALSRRIPLVTDRPTIIFGADVTHPHPGEDSSPSIAAVVASQDWPEVTRYAGLVSAQAHRQELIEDLYKVRQDPQKGPVSSGMIRELLISFKKSTGEKPQRIIFYRFVHAQSENTRSCAVCFH
;
A
#
# COMPACT_ATOMS: atom_id res chain seq x y z
N MET A 1 26.79 -28.18 -46.59
CA MET A 1 26.29 -29.40 -45.90
C MET A 1 25.33 -28.94 -44.81
N GLY A 2 24.03 -28.81 -45.09
CA GLY A 2 22.96 -29.78 -44.73
C GLY A 2 22.53 -29.59 -43.25
N SER A 3 21.29 -29.40 -42.82
CA SER A 3 19.94 -29.44 -43.41
C SER A 3 18.94 -28.73 -42.49
N ARG A 4 17.86 -28.18 -43.06
CA ARG A 4 16.63 -27.69 -42.39
C ARG A 4 15.88 -28.80 -41.64
N ARG A 5 15.24 -28.49 -40.49
CA ARG A 5 13.99 -29.08 -39.92
C ARG A 5 13.51 -28.10 -38.82
N GLY A 6 12.24 -27.76 -38.57
CA GLY A 6 10.93 -28.23 -39.01
C GLY A 6 9.95 -27.99 -37.83
N ARG A 7 8.86 -27.23 -38.04
CA ARG A 7 7.73 -27.08 -37.08
C ARG A 7 6.92 -28.38 -36.99
N PRO A 8 6.16 -28.61 -35.89
CA PRO A 8 4.97 -29.46 -35.94
C PRO A 8 3.66 -28.67 -35.80
N GLN A 9 2.67 -29.13 -36.57
CA GLN A 9 1.30 -28.67 -36.75
C GLN A 9 0.34 -29.18 -35.66
N GLN A 10 -0.78 -28.46 -35.55
CA GLN A 10 -2.03 -28.80 -34.88
C GLN A 10 -2.72 -30.04 -35.50
N GLN A 11 -3.35 -30.85 -34.66
CA GLN A 11 -4.36 -31.84 -35.07
C GLN A 11 -5.74 -31.39 -34.59
N GLN A 12 -6.67 -31.27 -35.55
CA GLN A 12 -8.12 -31.20 -35.38
C GLN A 12 -8.73 -32.58 -35.66
N TYR A 13 -9.74 -32.97 -34.90
CA TYR A 13 -10.72 -34.01 -35.22
C TYR A 13 -12.08 -33.62 -34.58
N PRO A 14 -13.22 -34.12 -35.09
CA PRO A 14 -14.39 -33.31 -35.49
C PRO A 14 -15.61 -33.47 -34.55
N PRO A 15 -16.72 -32.73 -34.76
CA PRO A 15 -17.93 -32.84 -33.96
C PRO A 15 -18.91 -33.89 -34.52
N PRO A 16 -19.74 -34.52 -33.68
CA PRO A 16 -20.94 -35.22 -34.16
C PRO A 16 -22.17 -34.29 -34.15
N ALA A 17 -22.99 -34.42 -35.19
CA ALA A 17 -24.27 -33.76 -35.36
C ALA A 17 -25.40 -34.78 -35.63
N ARG A 18 -26.63 -34.35 -35.32
CA ARG A 18 -27.98 -34.89 -35.64
C ARG A 18 -28.48 -36.07 -34.76
N GLY A 19 -29.77 -36.16 -34.41
CA GLY A 19 -30.98 -35.41 -34.79
C GLY A 19 -32.08 -35.57 -33.72
N GLY A 20 -33.01 -34.63 -33.57
CA GLY A 20 -34.37 -34.59 -34.16
C GLY A 20 -35.33 -34.18 -33.03
N GLY A 21 -36.39 -33.39 -33.13
CA GLY A 21 -37.19 -32.89 -34.24
C GLY A 21 -38.65 -33.30 -34.03
N ARG A 22 -39.51 -32.39 -33.49
CA ARG A 22 -40.96 -32.16 -33.81
C ARG A 22 -41.76 -31.57 -32.61
N GLY A 23 -42.49 -30.48 -32.86
CA GLY A 23 -43.65 -30.01 -32.07
C GLY A 23 -44.93 -30.84 -32.37
N PRO A 24 -46.18 -30.41 -32.06
CA PRO A 24 -46.71 -29.03 -32.13
C PRO A 24 -47.72 -28.57 -31.02
N ILE A 25 -48.20 -27.32 -31.21
CA ILE A 25 -49.21 -26.46 -30.54
C ILE A 25 -50.66 -27.05 -30.68
N PRO A 26 -51.69 -26.78 -29.81
CA PRO A 26 -52.64 -25.61 -29.86
C PRO A 26 -53.01 -25.00 -28.47
N GLN A 27 -53.21 -23.69 -28.24
CA GLN A 27 -54.20 -22.68 -28.71
C GLN A 27 -55.48 -22.58 -27.82
N GLN A 28 -55.71 -21.41 -27.17
CA GLN A 28 -56.99 -20.64 -27.05
C GLN A 28 -56.94 -19.62 -25.88
N GLN A 29 -57.07 -18.31 -26.15
CA GLN A 29 -58.26 -17.42 -25.98
C GLN A 29 -58.57 -17.09 -24.50
N GLY A 30 -58.95 -15.90 -24.05
CA GLY A 30 -59.26 -14.56 -24.58
C GLY A 30 -59.56 -13.69 -23.33
N GLY A 31 -59.17 -12.41 -23.22
CA GLY A 31 -59.97 -11.26 -23.67
C GLY A 31 -61.08 -10.87 -22.68
N GLY A 32 -60.97 -9.72 -22.00
CA GLY A 32 -62.10 -9.13 -21.26
C GLY A 32 -61.76 -7.96 -20.33
N ARG A 33 -62.07 -6.73 -20.77
CA ARG A 33 -62.09 -5.47 -19.98
C ARG A 33 -63.30 -5.43 -19.03
N GLY A 34 -63.20 -4.72 -17.91
CA GLY A 34 -64.38 -4.29 -17.12
C GLY A 34 -64.04 -3.52 -15.85
N THR A 35 -64.27 -2.22 -15.87
CA THR A 35 -64.16 -1.22 -14.79
C THR A 35 -65.34 -1.23 -13.81
N GLN A 36 -65.06 -0.93 -12.53
CA GLN A 36 -65.86 -0.29 -11.44
C GLN A 36 -65.37 -0.92 -10.12
N GLY A 37 -64.91 -0.26 -9.06
CA GLY A 37 -65.32 0.99 -8.42
C GLY A 37 -65.68 0.65 -6.95
N PHE A 38 -65.21 1.45 -5.98
CA PHE A 38 -65.58 1.53 -4.55
C PHE A 38 -64.60 1.02 -3.46
N THR A 39 -63.93 2.02 -2.84
CA THR A 39 -63.83 2.35 -1.39
C THR A 39 -63.56 1.27 -0.34
N ALA A 40 -62.53 1.48 0.49
CA ALA A 40 -62.67 1.63 1.96
C ALA A 40 -61.32 1.99 2.64
N ALA A 41 -61.42 2.88 3.63
CA ALA A 41 -60.37 3.39 4.50
C ALA A 41 -59.94 2.37 5.59
N PRO A 42 -58.77 2.58 6.26
CA PRO A 42 -58.35 1.75 7.39
C PRO A 42 -58.87 2.28 8.75
N PRO A 43 -59.19 1.41 9.73
CA PRO A 43 -59.67 1.82 11.04
C PRO A 43 -58.55 2.02 12.08
N GLN A 44 -58.97 2.69 13.15
CA GLN A 44 -58.21 3.31 14.23
C GLN A 44 -57.88 2.36 15.40
N HIS A 45 -56.99 2.88 16.26
CA HIS A 45 -56.59 2.47 17.63
C HIS A 45 -57.68 1.92 18.58
N PRO A 46 -57.25 1.35 19.71
CA PRO A 46 -57.47 2.09 20.97
C PRO A 46 -56.25 2.22 21.91
N ARG A 47 -56.42 3.14 22.85
CA ARG A 47 -55.51 3.74 23.83
C ARG A 47 -55.37 2.91 25.11
N HIS A 48 -54.30 3.15 25.87
CA HIS A 48 -54.35 3.25 27.33
C HIS A 48 -53.40 4.36 27.83
N ASP A 49 -53.92 5.17 28.75
CA ASP A 49 -53.37 6.40 29.32
C ASP A 49 -52.58 6.18 30.63
N ALA A 50 -51.93 7.29 31.05
CA ALA A 50 -51.49 7.70 32.40
C ALA A 50 -49.98 7.51 32.76
N ALA A 51 -49.27 8.44 33.41
CA ALA A 51 -49.47 9.87 33.71
C ALA A 51 -48.14 10.46 34.28
N ALA A 52 -48.04 11.81 34.23
CA ALA A 52 -47.18 12.72 35.02
C ALA A 52 -45.65 12.71 34.76
N GLY A 53 -44.95 13.85 34.60
CA GLY A 53 -45.30 15.26 34.67
C GLY A 53 -44.03 16.14 34.77
N ARG A 54 -44.16 17.42 34.33
CA ARG A 54 -43.27 18.60 34.53
C ARG A 54 -41.98 18.63 33.68
N GLY A 55 -41.66 19.66 32.90
CA GLY A 55 -42.31 20.94 32.61
C GLY A 55 -41.29 21.95 32.04
N ARG A 56 -41.72 22.71 31.01
CA ARG A 56 -41.31 24.07 30.56
C ARG A 56 -39.88 24.28 30.02
N GLY A 57 -39.63 24.97 28.90
CA GLY A 57 -40.43 25.72 27.91
C GLY A 57 -39.51 26.09 26.71
N ARG A 58 -39.94 25.98 25.44
CA ARG A 58 -40.55 27.02 24.55
C ARG A 58 -39.74 28.34 24.50
N ALA A 59 -39.44 28.96 23.35
CA ALA A 59 -40.20 29.13 22.10
C ALA A 59 -39.23 29.40 20.90
N ALA A 60 -39.46 28.83 19.70
CA ALA A 60 -40.22 29.35 18.52
C ALA A 60 -39.47 30.46 17.74
N ARG A 61 -38.93 30.16 16.54
CA ARG A 61 -39.51 30.25 15.17
C ARG A 61 -39.60 31.69 14.61
N GLY A 62 -39.00 31.88 13.42
CA GLY A 62 -39.23 33.01 12.52
C GLY A 62 -38.36 32.91 11.25
N ASP A 63 -39.02 32.74 10.11
CA ASP A 63 -38.49 32.60 8.74
C ASP A 63 -37.85 33.88 8.16
N GLY A 64 -36.96 33.68 7.18
CA GLY A 64 -36.89 34.54 5.97
C GLY A 64 -35.69 35.51 5.82
N PRO A 65 -35.23 35.80 4.59
CA PRO A 65 -33.81 35.96 4.27
C PRO A 65 -33.39 37.37 3.83
N SER A 66 -32.10 37.72 3.98
CA SER A 66 -31.41 38.71 3.13
C SER A 66 -29.90 38.70 3.36
N SER A 67 -29.13 38.71 2.26
CA SER A 67 -27.71 39.11 2.25
C SER A 67 -27.61 40.64 2.33
N PRO A 68 -26.45 41.19 2.76
CA PRO A 68 -25.55 41.74 1.73
C PRO A 68 -24.04 41.56 2.01
N ALA A 69 -23.28 41.99 1.01
CA ALA A 69 -21.86 41.87 0.66
C ALA A 69 -20.82 42.43 1.66
N PRO A 70 -19.50 42.19 1.43
CA PRO A 70 -18.42 42.46 2.39
C PRO A 70 -17.81 43.87 2.25
N ALA A 71 -17.46 44.47 3.38
CA ALA A 71 -16.83 45.78 3.45
C ALA A 71 -15.31 45.72 3.19
N ALA A 72 -14.86 46.66 2.37
CA ALA A 72 -13.47 47.03 2.13
C ALA A 72 -12.89 47.83 3.31
N ALA A 73 -11.58 47.73 3.53
CA ALA A 73 -10.84 48.67 4.38
C ALA A 73 -9.62 49.19 3.60
N GLY A 74 -9.69 50.48 3.27
CA GLY A 74 -8.57 51.32 2.83
C GLY A 74 -7.93 52.08 4.00
N PRO A 75 -6.96 52.97 3.73
CA PRO A 75 -5.78 53.23 4.56
C PRO A 75 -5.84 54.55 5.36
N LEU A 76 -4.83 54.80 6.22
CA LEU A 76 -4.24 56.07 6.73
C LEU A 76 -3.39 55.73 7.99
N GLY A 77 -2.27 56.31 8.41
CA GLY A 77 -1.46 57.49 8.07
C GLY A 77 -0.38 57.67 9.17
N ARG A 78 0.76 58.33 8.88
CA ARG A 78 1.93 58.65 9.75
C ARG A 78 1.57 59.59 10.93
N LEU A 79 2.29 59.62 12.07
CA LEU A 79 3.49 60.42 12.46
C LEU A 79 3.78 60.22 14.01
N PRO A 80 4.87 60.71 14.68
CA PRO A 80 6.33 60.48 14.47
C PRO A 80 7.09 60.37 15.87
N PRO A 81 8.40 60.71 16.07
CA PRO A 81 9.37 59.86 16.83
C PRO A 81 10.18 60.54 17.99
N GLU A 82 10.78 59.77 18.91
CA GLU A 82 11.95 60.10 19.78
C GLU A 82 12.16 58.91 20.75
N LEU A 83 13.25 58.13 20.76
CA LEU A 83 14.62 58.44 21.15
C LEU A 83 15.60 57.44 20.51
N ARG A 84 16.50 57.95 19.68
CA ARG A 84 17.76 57.31 19.26
C ARG A 84 18.88 58.19 19.79
N GLN A 85 19.83 57.64 20.56
CA GLN A 85 21.26 57.95 20.43
C GLN A 85 22.15 57.10 21.35
N ALA A 86 23.05 56.36 20.71
CA ALA A 86 24.43 55.99 21.11
C ALA A 86 25.00 55.23 19.88
N MET A 87 25.35 55.94 18.80
CA MET A 87 26.67 56.52 18.45
C MET A 87 27.60 55.56 17.69
N GLU A 88 28.19 56.11 16.62
CA GLU A 88 28.88 55.49 15.47
C GLU A 88 30.42 55.39 15.62
N ASP A 89 31.00 54.37 14.96
CA ASP A 89 32.29 54.22 14.19
C ASP A 89 33.43 55.28 14.28
N PRO A 90 34.73 54.93 14.07
CA PRO A 90 35.30 54.64 12.72
C PRO A 90 36.55 53.71 12.60
N SER A 91 36.86 53.27 11.36
CA SER A 91 38.12 52.60 10.92
C SER A 91 39.23 53.61 10.54
N PRO A 92 40.55 53.25 10.40
CA PRO A 92 41.18 53.05 9.05
C PRO A 92 42.43 52.05 9.06
N PRO A 93 43.44 52.02 8.12
CA PRO A 93 43.76 50.85 7.26
C PRO A 93 45.28 50.36 7.29
N PRO A 94 45.96 49.87 6.22
CA PRO A 94 46.59 48.52 6.11
C PRO A 94 48.15 48.44 6.03
N ALA A 95 48.78 47.24 6.13
CA ALA A 95 50.18 46.99 5.72
C ALA A 95 50.52 45.51 5.38
N GLN A 96 51.35 45.29 4.34
CA GLN A 96 52.02 44.03 3.89
C GLN A 96 53.56 44.12 4.22
N PRO A 97 54.52 43.26 3.79
CA PRO A 97 54.71 41.77 3.73
C PRO A 97 56.05 41.21 4.40
N VAL A 98 56.11 39.89 4.75
CA VAL A 98 57.22 38.82 4.76
C VAL A 98 58.71 39.19 5.11
N PRO A 99 59.60 38.47 5.91
CA PRO A 99 60.04 37.02 5.82
C PRO A 99 60.56 36.21 7.09
N VAL A 100 60.39 34.86 7.09
CA VAL A 100 61.32 33.66 7.33
C VAL A 100 62.46 33.69 8.43
N PRO A 101 63.08 32.58 8.97
CA PRO A 101 62.75 31.17 9.38
C PRO A 101 63.23 30.74 10.82
N ALA A 102 63.02 29.44 11.16
CA ALA A 102 63.88 28.49 11.95
C ALA A 102 63.16 27.84 13.16
N GLN A 103 62.79 26.55 13.08
CA GLN A 103 63.48 25.36 13.67
C GLN A 103 63.66 25.45 15.20
N ALA A 104 63.42 24.44 16.04
CA ALA A 104 62.86 23.09 15.99
C ALA A 104 62.66 22.68 17.47
N GLU A 105 61.69 21.83 17.81
CA GLU A 105 61.90 20.61 18.61
C GLU A 105 60.58 19.88 18.91
N ALA A 106 60.67 18.56 18.84
CA ALA A 106 59.59 17.61 18.75
C ALA A 106 59.19 17.05 20.12
N ALA A 107 57.90 16.72 20.28
CA ALA A 107 57.46 15.66 21.18
C ALA A 107 56.29 14.92 20.55
N ALA A 108 56.44 13.60 20.45
CA ALA A 108 55.68 12.69 19.62
C ALA A 108 54.20 12.54 20.03
N ALA A 109 53.29 12.71 19.07
CA ALA A 109 51.91 12.24 19.15
C ALA A 109 51.74 11.04 18.22
N THR A 110 51.54 9.86 18.80
CA THR A 110 51.17 8.62 18.13
C THR A 110 49.91 8.83 17.28
N GLY A 111 50.08 8.79 15.96
CA GLY A 111 49.00 8.92 15.00
C GLY A 111 48.04 7.73 15.04
N GLN A 112 46.77 8.01 15.30
CA GLN A 112 45.69 7.14 14.87
C GLN A 112 45.41 7.45 13.39
N ALA A 113 45.82 6.52 12.53
CA ALA A 113 45.58 6.58 11.11
C ALA A 113 44.08 6.69 10.82
N ALA A 114 43.70 7.70 10.05
CA ALA A 114 42.38 7.78 9.43
C ALA A 114 42.16 6.53 8.57
N ILE A 115 41.18 5.71 8.93
CA ILE A 115 40.80 4.53 8.16
C ILE A 115 40.43 4.99 6.74
N PRO A 116 41.04 4.44 5.67
CA PRO A 116 40.76 4.90 4.33
C PRO A 116 39.31 4.56 3.96
N ALA A 117 38.51 5.60 3.73
CA ALA A 117 37.19 5.46 3.14
C ALA A 117 37.34 4.85 1.75
N SER A 118 36.67 3.71 1.51
CA SER A 118 36.60 3.06 0.20
C SER A 118 36.26 4.08 -0.89
N SER A 119 37.14 4.18 -1.89
CA SER A 119 37.13 5.18 -2.98
C SER A 119 36.02 4.98 -4.03
N LYS A 120 34.99 4.18 -3.74
CA LYS A 120 33.88 3.86 -4.67
C LYS A 120 32.46 4.13 -4.14
N ALA A 121 32.30 4.68 -2.93
CA ALA A 121 30.97 4.99 -2.42
C ALA A 121 30.51 6.39 -2.88
N ILE A 122 29.47 6.45 -3.73
CA ILE A 122 28.73 7.69 -4.01
C ILE A 122 28.26 8.26 -2.66
N ARG A 123 28.80 9.41 -2.26
CA ARG A 123 28.36 10.12 -1.05
C ARG A 123 27.14 10.95 -1.39
N PHE A 124 26.10 10.82 -0.57
CA PHE A 124 24.95 11.71 -0.67
C PHE A 124 25.38 13.17 -0.41
N PRO A 125 24.82 14.14 -1.14
CA PRO A 125 25.11 15.54 -0.88
C PRO A 125 24.65 15.92 0.53
N LEU A 126 25.48 16.68 1.24
CA LEU A 126 25.10 17.27 2.51
C LEU A 126 23.96 18.28 2.27
N ARG A 127 23.11 18.45 3.29
CA ARG A 127 22.05 19.47 3.24
C ARG A 127 22.70 20.85 3.10
N PRO A 128 22.41 21.63 2.03
CA PRO A 128 23.06 22.93 1.81
C PRO A 128 22.59 24.02 2.77
N GLY A 129 21.45 23.83 3.45
CA GLY A 129 20.90 24.77 4.42
C GLY A 129 19.46 24.44 4.79
N LYS A 130 18.84 25.29 5.60
CA LYS A 130 17.41 25.26 5.91
C LYS A 130 16.67 26.24 4.98
N GLY A 131 15.51 25.84 4.47
CA GLY A 131 14.70 26.77 3.67
C GLY A 131 14.11 27.89 4.53
N SER A 132 13.97 29.08 3.95
CA SER A 132 13.45 30.29 4.62
C SER A 132 12.09 30.75 4.08
N ALA A 133 11.68 30.30 2.89
CA ALA A 133 10.47 30.76 2.22
C ALA A 133 9.16 30.25 2.86
N GLY A 134 8.09 31.04 2.79
CA GLY A 134 6.77 30.68 3.29
C GLY A 134 6.49 31.13 4.73
N THR A 135 5.23 31.00 5.13
CA THR A 135 4.77 31.44 6.46
C THR A 135 5.13 30.42 7.52
N ARG A 136 5.79 30.84 8.60
CA ARG A 136 6.13 29.96 9.72
C ARG A 136 4.88 29.48 10.44
N CYS A 137 4.87 28.21 10.83
CA CYS A 137 3.86 27.63 11.71
C CYS A 137 4.50 26.54 12.58
N LEU A 138 3.88 26.27 13.73
CA LEU A 138 4.30 25.17 14.59
C LEU A 138 3.47 23.92 14.28
N VAL A 139 4.11 22.79 14.07
CA VAL A 139 3.45 21.49 13.91
C VAL A 139 3.94 20.49 14.93
N LYS A 140 3.09 19.54 15.29
CA LYS A 140 3.49 18.40 16.11
C LYS A 140 3.75 17.20 15.21
N ALA A 141 4.87 16.53 15.45
CA ALA A 141 5.21 15.27 14.81
C ALA A 141 5.00 14.13 15.80
N ASN A 142 4.57 12.97 15.30
CA ASN A 142 4.43 11.70 16.05
C ASN A 142 5.78 11.05 16.39
N HIS A 143 6.74 11.89 16.77
CA HIS A 143 8.08 11.59 17.18
C HIS A 143 8.24 11.95 18.65
N PHE A 144 8.78 11.02 19.42
CA PHE A 144 9.04 11.16 20.85
C PHE A 144 10.54 11.15 21.05
N ILE A 145 11.12 12.20 21.62
CA ILE A 145 12.57 12.32 21.77
C ILE A 145 13.11 11.18 22.63
N ALA A 146 14.17 10.53 22.14
CA ALA A 146 14.87 9.44 22.82
C ALA A 146 16.25 9.93 23.25
N GLN A 147 16.56 9.78 24.53
CA GLN A 147 17.88 10.03 25.10
C GLN A 147 18.58 8.69 25.32
N LEU A 148 19.86 8.63 24.94
CA LEU A 148 20.73 7.48 25.14
C LEU A 148 21.74 7.77 26.24
N PRO A 149 22.18 6.76 26.99
CA PRO A 149 23.29 6.91 27.91
C PRO A 149 24.63 6.90 27.16
N ASP A 150 25.67 7.44 27.79
CA ASP A 150 27.05 7.31 27.34
C ASP A 150 27.61 5.95 27.79
N LYS A 151 27.14 4.86 27.18
CA LYS A 151 27.55 3.49 27.50
C LYS A 151 27.78 2.69 26.22
N ASP A 152 28.83 1.87 26.22
CA ASP A 152 29.11 0.97 25.09
C ASP A 152 28.12 -0.20 25.03
N LEU A 153 27.58 -0.44 23.85
CA LEU A 153 26.74 -1.61 23.56
C LEU A 153 27.62 -2.79 23.17
N HIS A 154 27.30 -3.98 23.66
CA HIS A 154 28.10 -5.17 23.38
C HIS A 154 27.27 -6.15 22.55
N HIS A 155 27.83 -6.61 21.43
CA HIS A 155 27.20 -7.55 20.50
C HIS A 155 27.82 -8.93 20.65
N TYR A 156 26.94 -9.94 20.70
CA TYR A 156 27.28 -11.35 20.78
C TYR A 156 26.60 -12.12 19.66
N HIS A 157 27.33 -13.06 19.07
CA HIS A 157 26.79 -14.07 18.18
C HIS A 157 26.15 -15.19 19.00
N VAL A 158 24.94 -15.56 18.62
CA VAL A 158 24.18 -16.67 19.22
C VAL A 158 24.05 -17.80 18.21
N SER A 159 24.40 -19.01 18.64
CA SER A 159 24.16 -20.25 17.90
C SER A 159 23.25 -21.16 18.73
N ILE A 160 22.15 -21.61 18.15
CA ILE A 160 21.20 -22.56 18.77
C ILE A 160 21.27 -23.88 18.00
N THR A 161 21.45 -24.98 18.72
CA THR A 161 21.48 -26.33 18.15
C THR A 161 20.48 -27.23 18.89
N PRO A 162 19.59 -27.96 18.19
CA PRO A 162 19.42 -28.01 16.73
C PRO A 162 18.99 -26.68 16.12
N GLU A 163 19.30 -26.45 14.83
CA GLU A 163 18.94 -25.20 14.15
C GLU A 163 17.41 -25.07 14.06
N VAL A 164 16.90 -23.92 14.50
CA VAL A 164 15.47 -23.62 14.49
C VAL A 164 15.20 -22.42 13.60
N THR A 165 14.34 -22.62 12.60
CA THR A 165 13.92 -21.58 11.65
C THR A 165 12.92 -20.59 12.26
N SER A 166 12.20 -20.99 13.31
CA SER A 166 11.18 -20.18 13.99
C SER A 166 11.80 -19.16 14.95
N ARG A 167 11.66 -17.87 14.63
CA ARG A 167 12.08 -16.77 15.52
C ARG A 167 11.39 -16.80 16.88
N VAL A 168 10.13 -17.25 16.92
CA VAL A 168 9.35 -17.34 18.17
C VAL A 168 9.98 -18.36 19.11
N VAL A 169 10.35 -19.53 18.58
CA VAL A 169 11.01 -20.58 19.37
C VAL A 169 12.41 -20.11 19.79
N ASN A 170 13.19 -19.50 18.89
CA ASN A 170 14.49 -18.95 19.23
C ASN A 170 14.41 -17.94 20.38
N ARG A 171 13.40 -17.06 20.37
CA ARG A 171 13.16 -16.11 21.46
C ARG A 171 12.76 -16.79 22.75
N ALA A 172 11.91 -17.82 22.70
CA ALA A 172 11.56 -18.60 23.87
C ALA A 172 12.80 -19.29 24.49
N VAL A 173 13.68 -19.87 23.67
CA VAL A 173 14.94 -20.48 24.14
C VAL A 173 15.80 -19.46 24.89
N ILE A 174 16.00 -18.27 24.31
CA ILE A 174 16.82 -17.23 24.94
C ILE A 174 16.14 -16.63 26.17
N HIS A 175 14.82 -16.48 26.16
CA HIS A 175 14.06 -16.04 27.34
C HIS A 175 14.25 -17.02 28.50
N GLU A 176 14.15 -18.33 28.25
CA GLU A 176 14.38 -19.35 29.27
C GLU A 176 15.84 -19.38 29.76
N LEU A 177 16.80 -19.20 28.86
CA LEU A 177 18.22 -19.02 29.23
C LEU A 177 18.41 -17.85 30.17
N VAL A 178 17.80 -16.70 29.87
CA VAL A 178 17.89 -15.52 30.72
C VAL A 178 17.22 -15.80 32.08
N ASN A 179 16.04 -16.41 32.10
CA ASN A 179 15.36 -16.77 33.36
C ASN A 179 16.24 -17.64 34.27
N LEU A 180 16.86 -18.68 33.71
CA LEU A 180 17.66 -19.65 34.48
C LEU A 180 19.05 -19.11 34.86
N HIS A 181 19.66 -18.26 34.04
CA HIS A 181 21.09 -17.96 34.11
C HIS A 181 21.43 -16.47 34.26
N ARG A 182 20.43 -15.58 34.37
CA ARG A 182 20.66 -14.12 34.49
C ARG A 182 21.59 -13.75 35.65
N ALA A 183 21.28 -14.22 36.86
CA ALA A 183 22.08 -13.89 38.05
C ALA A 183 23.45 -14.59 38.02
N ALA A 184 23.47 -15.88 37.71
CA ALA A 184 24.67 -16.71 37.82
C ALA A 184 25.72 -16.45 36.72
N TYR A 185 25.29 -16.24 35.47
CA TYR A 185 26.20 -16.24 34.33
C TYR A 185 26.11 -15.00 33.44
N LEU A 186 24.97 -14.28 33.42
CA LEU A 186 24.86 -13.05 32.61
C LEU A 186 25.27 -11.79 33.39
N GLY A 187 25.71 -11.94 34.64
CA GLY A 187 26.09 -10.82 35.51
C GLY A 187 24.93 -9.89 35.80
N GLY A 188 23.72 -10.44 35.96
CA GLY A 188 22.48 -9.68 36.21
C GLY A 188 21.89 -8.97 34.99
N ARG A 189 22.55 -9.01 33.83
CA ARG A 189 22.16 -8.26 32.64
C ARG A 189 20.92 -8.82 31.95
N LEU A 190 20.18 -7.93 31.31
CA LEU A 190 18.99 -8.27 30.52
C LEU A 190 19.28 -8.11 29.02
N PRO A 191 19.65 -9.20 28.31
CA PRO A 191 20.02 -9.10 26.90
C PRO A 191 18.81 -8.91 25.98
N ALA A 192 18.97 -8.14 24.90
CA ALA A 192 18.00 -8.01 23.83
C ALA A 192 18.37 -8.91 22.64
N TYR A 193 17.40 -9.57 22.00
CA TYR A 193 17.68 -10.62 21.01
C TYR A 193 16.86 -10.46 19.72
N ASP A 194 17.56 -10.52 18.58
CA ASP A 194 16.94 -10.36 17.26
C ASP A 194 16.06 -11.56 16.81
N GLY A 195 16.07 -12.65 17.59
CA GLY A 195 15.36 -13.89 17.27
C GLY A 195 16.11 -14.80 16.29
N ARG A 196 17.37 -14.49 15.97
CA ARG A 196 18.21 -15.20 14.99
C ARG A 196 19.61 -15.51 15.51
N LYS A 197 20.53 -14.54 15.44
CA LYS A 197 21.97 -14.75 15.67
C LYS A 197 22.62 -13.63 16.46
N SER A 198 21.89 -12.55 16.77
CA SER A 198 22.47 -11.35 17.37
C SER A 198 21.82 -11.06 18.70
N LEU A 199 22.65 -11.05 19.75
CA LEU A 199 22.28 -10.71 21.11
C LEU A 199 23.07 -9.50 21.59
N TYR A 200 22.41 -8.59 22.29
CA TYR A 200 22.99 -7.32 22.72
C TYR A 200 22.82 -7.10 24.21
N THR A 201 23.79 -6.45 24.85
CA THR A 201 23.76 -6.12 26.28
C THR A 201 24.29 -4.72 26.56
N ALA A 202 23.78 -4.11 27.64
CA ALA A 202 24.22 -2.82 28.17
C ALA A 202 25.50 -2.97 29.04
N GLY A 203 26.55 -3.49 28.43
CA GLY A 203 27.84 -3.79 29.07
C GLY A 203 28.33 -5.22 28.79
N PRO A 204 29.59 -5.55 29.11
CA PRO A 204 30.17 -6.85 28.78
C PRO A 204 29.58 -7.98 29.65
N LEU A 205 29.30 -9.13 29.05
CA LEU A 205 29.02 -10.36 29.79
C LEU A 205 30.31 -10.84 30.49
N PRO A 206 30.20 -11.57 31.61
CA PRO A 206 31.38 -12.04 32.36
C PRO A 206 32.12 -13.20 31.68
N PHE A 207 31.96 -13.35 30.35
CA PHE A 207 32.61 -14.35 29.53
C PHE A 207 32.73 -13.86 28.08
N ALA A 208 33.79 -14.30 27.37
CA ALA A 208 33.94 -14.08 25.94
C ALA A 208 33.16 -15.10 25.10
N SER A 209 33.06 -16.35 25.58
CA SER A 209 32.18 -17.36 25.00
C SER A 209 31.71 -18.33 26.07
N LYS A 210 30.44 -18.74 26.01
CA LYS A 210 29.88 -19.73 26.93
C LYS A 210 28.78 -20.53 26.25
N GLU A 211 28.70 -21.79 26.66
CA GLU A 211 27.69 -22.74 26.25
C GLU A 211 26.68 -22.97 27.38
N PHE A 212 25.40 -23.09 27.00
CA PHE A 212 24.28 -23.36 27.88
C PHE A 212 23.46 -24.51 27.32
N GLN A 213 22.88 -25.31 28.20
CA GLN A 213 21.86 -26.29 27.83
C GLN A 213 20.51 -25.82 28.34
N ILE A 214 19.58 -25.59 27.42
CA ILE A 214 18.25 -25.05 27.70
C ILE A 214 17.22 -26.09 27.31
N THR A 215 16.41 -26.51 28.27
CA THR A 215 15.27 -27.37 28.02
C THR A 215 14.03 -26.50 27.90
N LEU A 216 13.45 -26.43 26.70
CA LEU A 216 12.11 -25.90 26.54
C LEU A 216 11.10 -27.02 26.72
N LEU A 217 10.10 -26.74 27.56
CA LEU A 217 8.87 -27.51 27.59
C LEU A 217 8.02 -27.03 26.42
N ASP A 218 7.73 -27.92 25.47
CA ASP A 218 6.80 -27.58 24.42
C ASP A 218 5.40 -27.36 25.00
N ASP A 219 4.78 -26.23 24.61
CA ASP A 219 3.32 -26.13 24.62
C ASP A 219 2.79 -27.33 23.83
N ASP A 220 1.90 -28.10 24.45
CA ASP A 220 1.45 -29.39 23.96
C ASP A 220 1.13 -29.36 22.46
N ASP A 221 2.05 -29.91 21.66
CA ASP A 221 1.90 -30.04 20.20
C ASP A 221 0.91 -31.17 19.84
N GLY A 222 0.30 -31.75 20.88
CA GLY A 222 -0.75 -32.77 20.91
C GLY A 222 -0.37 -34.06 20.21
N SER A 223 0.93 -34.28 19.99
CA SER A 223 1.48 -35.46 19.30
C SER A 223 1.24 -36.79 20.03
N GLY A 224 0.63 -36.76 21.23
CA GLY A 224 0.37 -37.97 22.04
C GLY A 224 1.63 -38.53 22.69
N ALA A 225 2.80 -37.93 22.42
CA ALA A 225 4.00 -38.10 23.22
C ALA A 225 3.89 -37.22 24.48
N GLN A 226 4.43 -37.68 25.62
CA GLN A 226 4.68 -36.81 26.79
C GLN A 226 5.24 -35.47 26.33
N ARG A 227 4.85 -34.36 26.99
CA ARG A 227 5.39 -32.99 26.76
C ARG A 227 6.84 -33.09 26.32
N ARG A 228 7.10 -32.89 25.03
CA ARG A 228 8.44 -33.12 24.48
C ARG A 228 9.35 -32.05 25.05
N GLN A 229 10.21 -32.46 25.97
CA GLN A 229 11.34 -31.65 26.39
C GLN A 229 12.29 -31.56 25.20
N ARG A 230 12.40 -30.35 24.64
CA ARG A 230 13.39 -30.08 23.60
C ARG A 230 14.61 -29.45 24.25
N ASN A 231 15.72 -30.17 24.17
CA ASN A 231 17.00 -29.69 24.66
C ASN A 231 17.69 -28.92 23.54
N PHE A 232 18.09 -27.70 23.86
CA PHE A 232 18.81 -26.81 22.99
C PHE A 232 20.18 -26.51 23.58
N LYS A 233 21.22 -26.69 22.79
CA LYS A 233 22.55 -26.17 23.07
C LYS A 233 22.63 -24.75 22.53
N VAL A 234 22.86 -23.79 23.42
CA VAL A 234 22.99 -22.37 23.08
C VAL A 234 24.41 -21.92 23.34
N VAL A 235 25.08 -21.41 22.31
CA VAL A 235 26.42 -20.82 22.43
C VAL A 235 26.32 -19.32 22.22
N ILE A 236 26.77 -18.55 23.22
CA ILE A 236 26.88 -17.09 23.15
C ILE A 236 28.38 -16.76 23.04
N LYS A 237 28.77 -16.02 22.01
CA LYS A 237 30.16 -15.61 21.77
C LYS A 237 30.25 -14.12 21.47
N PHE A 238 31.17 -13.42 22.13
CA PHE A 238 31.45 -12.01 21.88
C PHE A 238 31.83 -11.78 20.41
N ALA A 239 31.21 -10.79 19.80
CA ALA A 239 31.43 -10.43 18.40
C ALA A 239 32.09 -9.05 18.27
N ALA A 240 31.46 -8.01 18.80
CA ALA A 240 31.94 -6.64 18.66
C ALA A 240 31.39 -5.71 19.75
N ARG A 241 31.99 -4.52 19.89
CA ARG A 241 31.41 -3.39 20.63
C ARG A 241 30.73 -2.46 19.63
N ALA A 242 29.45 -2.20 19.81
CA ALA A 242 28.71 -1.22 19.03
C ALA A 242 28.96 0.17 19.64
N ASP A 243 29.61 1.01 18.84
CA ASP A 243 30.06 2.34 19.22
C ASP A 243 28.89 3.35 19.17
N LEU A 244 28.37 3.71 20.35
CA LEU A 244 27.36 4.78 20.49
C LEU A 244 27.96 6.19 20.32
N HIS A 245 29.27 6.37 20.50
CA HIS A 245 29.94 7.64 20.26
C HIS A 245 29.86 8.03 18.78
N ARG A 246 30.03 7.07 17.85
CA ARG A 246 29.78 7.30 16.40
C ARG A 246 28.35 7.75 16.11
N LEU A 247 27.35 7.23 16.83
CA LEU A 247 25.97 7.69 16.71
C LEU A 247 25.82 9.12 17.21
N GLY A 248 26.47 9.47 18.33
CA GLY A 248 26.53 10.83 18.84
C GLY A 248 27.17 11.82 17.86
N MET A 249 28.30 11.46 17.25
CA MET A 249 28.95 12.27 16.22
C MET A 249 28.07 12.46 14.97
N PHE A 250 27.37 11.41 14.54
CA PHE A 250 26.42 11.49 13.43
C PHE A 250 25.24 12.43 13.75
N LEU A 251 24.64 12.30 14.93
CA LEU A 251 23.57 13.17 15.42
C LEU A 251 24.03 14.64 15.52
N ALA A 252 25.28 14.89 15.90
CA ALA A 252 25.89 16.21 15.94
C ALA A 252 26.28 16.75 14.55
N GLY A 253 26.06 15.98 13.48
CA GLY A 253 26.44 16.36 12.11
C GLY A 253 27.95 16.35 11.85
N ARG A 254 28.76 15.78 12.75
CA ARG A 254 30.22 15.65 12.62
C ARG A 254 30.64 14.42 11.82
N HIS A 255 29.73 13.47 11.61
CA HIS A 255 29.92 12.28 10.80
C HIS A 255 28.81 12.18 9.75
N ALA A 256 29.16 11.84 8.50
CA ALA A 256 28.20 11.86 7.38
C ALA A 256 27.34 10.58 7.29
N GLU A 257 27.88 9.44 7.70
CA GLU A 257 27.19 8.14 7.62
C GLU A 257 26.55 7.77 8.96
N ALA A 258 25.29 7.34 8.91
CA ALA A 258 24.57 6.86 10.07
C ALA A 258 25.06 5.45 10.47
N PRO A 259 25.41 5.20 11.75
CA PRO A 259 25.78 3.86 12.20
C PRO A 259 24.53 2.97 12.27
N GLN A 260 24.27 2.23 11.19
CA GLN A 260 23.07 1.37 11.06
C GLN A 260 23.00 0.29 12.13
N GLU A 261 24.16 -0.25 12.54
CA GLU A 261 24.25 -1.27 13.59
C GLU A 261 23.69 -0.74 14.91
N ALA A 262 24.15 0.44 15.36
CA ALA A 262 23.66 1.06 16.59
C ALA A 262 22.14 1.32 16.53
N LEU A 263 21.63 1.85 15.40
CA LEU A 263 20.20 2.08 15.22
C LEU A 263 19.40 0.76 15.24
N GLN A 264 19.95 -0.32 14.66
CA GLN A 264 19.34 -1.64 14.67
C GLN A 264 19.29 -2.21 16.09
N VAL A 265 20.34 -2.06 16.90
CA VAL A 265 20.33 -2.50 18.30
C VAL A 265 19.22 -1.81 19.07
N LEU A 266 19.11 -0.49 18.93
CA LEU A 266 18.10 0.29 19.64
C LEU A 266 16.67 -0.06 19.18
N ASP A 267 16.47 -0.36 17.89
CA ASP A 267 15.19 -0.89 17.40
C ASP A 267 14.88 -2.25 18.04
N ILE A 268 15.85 -3.16 18.14
CA ILE A 268 15.64 -4.48 18.76
C ILE A 268 15.27 -4.34 20.24
N VAL A 269 16.02 -3.53 21.01
CA VAL A 269 15.79 -3.30 22.43
C VAL A 269 14.37 -2.81 22.69
N LEU A 270 13.96 -1.74 22.01
CA LEU A 270 12.62 -1.15 22.21
C LEU A 270 11.48 -2.06 21.73
N ARG A 271 11.79 -3.12 20.99
CA ARG A 271 10.80 -4.07 20.45
C ARG A 271 10.70 -5.34 21.27
N GLU A 272 11.59 -5.59 22.23
CA GLU A 272 11.62 -6.84 22.99
C GLU A 272 10.32 -7.01 23.78
N LEU A 273 9.95 -6.04 24.62
CA LEU A 273 8.72 -6.08 25.41
C LEU A 273 7.44 -6.04 24.54
N PRO A 274 7.28 -5.14 23.54
CA PRO A 274 6.10 -5.16 22.67
C PRO A 274 5.93 -6.48 21.90
N SER A 275 7.02 -7.15 21.52
CA SER A 275 6.94 -8.45 20.83
C SER A 275 6.42 -9.58 21.70
N ALA A 276 6.53 -9.45 23.03
CA ALA A 276 5.98 -10.42 23.99
C ALA A 276 4.51 -10.11 24.32
N ARG A 277 4.13 -8.83 24.35
CA ARG A 277 2.77 -8.37 24.70
C ARG A 277 1.77 -8.41 23.55
N TYR A 278 2.25 -8.27 22.30
CA TYR A 278 1.40 -8.08 21.13
C TYR A 278 1.81 -9.00 19.98
N ALA A 279 0.94 -9.15 18.98
CA ALA A 279 1.25 -9.88 17.76
C ALA A 279 2.14 -9.01 16.83
N PRO A 280 3.42 -9.37 16.61
CA PRO A 280 4.35 -8.54 15.85
C PRO A 280 4.27 -8.85 14.34
N PHE A 281 4.11 -7.81 13.52
CA PHE A 281 4.17 -7.91 12.06
C PHE A 281 4.98 -6.76 11.45
N GLY A 282 6.18 -7.08 10.94
CA GLY A 282 7.08 -6.07 10.41
C GLY A 282 7.59 -5.17 11.53
N ARG A 283 7.23 -3.88 11.50
CA ARG A 283 7.53 -2.87 12.55
C ARG A 283 6.28 -2.44 13.32
N SER A 284 5.18 -3.19 13.16
CA SER A 284 3.91 -2.91 13.82
C SER A 284 3.53 -4.03 14.77
N PHE A 285 2.79 -3.67 15.81
CA PHE A 285 2.31 -4.54 16.88
C PHE A 285 0.80 -4.44 16.98
N PHE A 286 0.10 -5.57 17.03
CA PHE A 286 -1.36 -5.63 17.01
C PHE A 286 -1.88 -6.48 18.16
N SER A 287 -3.04 -6.12 18.69
CA SER A 287 -3.74 -6.93 19.68
C SER A 287 -5.24 -6.72 19.58
N PRO A 288 -6.05 -7.74 19.91
CA PRO A 288 -7.49 -7.61 19.93
C PRO A 288 -8.00 -6.67 21.03
N ASP A 289 -7.15 -6.40 22.03
CA ASP A 289 -7.49 -5.60 23.22
C ASP A 289 -7.13 -4.11 23.02
N LEU A 290 -6.43 -3.77 21.94
CA LEU A 290 -6.06 -2.40 21.59
C LEU A 290 -7.21 -1.65 20.90
N GLY A 291 -8.39 -1.62 21.51
CA GLY A 291 -9.60 -1.00 20.96
C GLY A 291 -10.71 -2.02 20.72
N ARG A 292 -11.67 -1.69 19.84
CA ARG A 292 -12.80 -2.60 19.54
C ARG A 292 -12.49 -3.41 18.29
N ARG A 293 -12.67 -4.73 18.37
CA ARG A 293 -12.70 -5.61 17.18
C ARG A 293 -13.86 -5.20 16.29
N GLN A 294 -13.63 -5.07 14.98
CA GLN A 294 -14.70 -4.83 14.01
C GLN A 294 -14.74 -5.95 12.97
N PRO A 295 -15.91 -6.55 12.71
CA PRO A 295 -16.05 -7.51 11.63
C PRO A 295 -15.89 -6.81 10.28
N LEU A 296 -15.00 -7.33 9.44
CA LEU A 296 -14.82 -6.92 8.05
C LEU A 296 -15.68 -7.77 7.09
N GLY A 297 -16.22 -8.89 7.60
CA GLY A 297 -17.03 -9.84 6.86
C GLY A 297 -16.23 -10.94 6.18
N ASP A 298 -16.92 -12.02 5.82
CA ASP A 298 -16.36 -13.28 5.31
C ASP A 298 -15.37 -13.95 6.31
N GLY A 299 -15.67 -13.88 7.61
CA GLY A 299 -14.87 -14.45 8.71
C GLY A 299 -13.57 -13.69 9.01
N LEU A 300 -13.52 -12.40 8.70
CA LEU A 300 -12.38 -11.53 8.96
C LEU A 300 -12.78 -10.41 9.91
N GLU A 301 -11.87 -10.04 10.80
CA GLU A 301 -11.99 -8.90 11.72
C GLU A 301 -10.77 -7.97 11.61
N SER A 302 -10.92 -6.73 12.03
CA SER A 302 -9.81 -5.79 12.16
C SER A 302 -9.24 -5.80 13.57
N TRP A 303 -7.91 -5.80 13.66
CA TRP A 303 -7.21 -5.50 14.90
C TRP A 303 -6.46 -4.19 14.74
N ARG A 304 -6.55 -3.38 15.80
CA ARG A 304 -5.77 -2.16 15.96
C ARG A 304 -4.41 -2.48 16.56
N GLY A 305 -3.52 -1.52 16.41
CA GLY A 305 -2.13 -1.66 16.76
C GLY A 305 -1.38 -0.36 16.56
N PHE A 306 -0.06 -0.44 16.65
CA PHE A 306 0.82 0.69 16.43
C PHE A 306 2.09 0.29 15.68
N TYR A 307 2.54 1.20 14.82
CA TYR A 307 3.87 1.18 14.22
C TYR A 307 4.88 1.75 15.21
N GLN A 308 6.09 1.19 15.21
CA GLN A 308 7.20 1.67 16.02
C GLN A 308 8.50 1.63 15.20
N SER A 309 9.24 2.74 15.21
CA SER A 309 10.63 2.74 14.73
C SER A 309 11.46 3.83 15.38
N ILE A 310 12.70 3.52 15.73
CA ILE A 310 13.65 4.53 16.18
C ILE A 310 14.35 5.17 14.98
N ARG A 311 14.48 6.50 14.99
CA ARG A 311 14.96 7.30 13.85
C ARG A 311 15.94 8.39 14.30
N PRO A 312 17.10 8.53 13.64
CA PRO A 312 17.93 9.70 13.82
C PRO A 312 17.28 10.92 13.14
N THR A 313 17.25 12.05 13.84
CA THR A 313 16.69 13.31 13.34
C THR A 313 17.62 14.48 13.70
N GLN A 314 17.35 15.67 13.15
CA GLN A 314 18.10 16.88 13.52
C GLN A 314 17.88 17.32 14.98
N MET A 315 16.83 16.82 15.65
CA MET A 315 16.56 17.08 17.07
C MET A 315 17.23 16.03 17.98
N GLY A 316 18.01 15.12 17.41
CA GLY A 316 18.53 13.94 18.09
C GLY A 316 17.77 12.67 17.71
N LEU A 317 17.89 11.65 18.54
CA LEU A 317 17.20 10.39 18.31
C LEU A 317 15.72 10.51 18.70
N SER A 318 14.85 9.84 17.96
CA SER A 318 13.41 9.87 18.24
C SER A 318 12.75 8.53 17.97
N LEU A 319 11.79 8.17 18.80
CA LEU A 319 10.88 7.06 18.59
C LEU A 319 9.66 7.56 17.80
N ASN A 320 9.48 7.06 16.59
CA ASN A 320 8.30 7.31 15.78
C ASN A 320 7.22 6.26 16.13
N ILE A 321 6.05 6.73 16.52
CA ILE A 321 4.88 5.90 16.85
C ILE A 321 3.69 6.37 16.01
N ASP A 322 2.98 5.45 15.36
CA ASP A 322 1.74 5.77 14.65
C ASP A 322 0.70 4.66 14.84
N MET A 323 -0.59 5.01 14.77
CA MET A 323 -1.67 4.03 14.88
C MET A 323 -1.80 3.24 13.57
N SER A 324 -2.01 1.93 13.71
CA SER A 324 -2.16 1.00 12.59
C SER A 324 -3.37 0.10 12.81
N ALA A 325 -3.98 -0.38 11.73
CA ALA A 325 -4.94 -1.48 11.79
C ALA A 325 -4.72 -2.44 10.63
N THR A 326 -5.02 -3.72 10.83
CA THR A 326 -4.93 -4.72 9.77
C THR A 326 -5.93 -5.85 9.99
N ALA A 327 -6.18 -6.66 8.96
CA ALA A 327 -7.15 -7.73 9.00
C ALA A 327 -6.55 -9.01 9.63
N PHE A 328 -7.35 -9.65 10.48
CA PHE A 328 -7.11 -10.95 11.10
C PHE A 328 -8.25 -11.90 10.76
N ILE A 329 -7.97 -13.20 10.80
CA ILE A 329 -9.00 -14.23 10.64
C ILE A 329 -9.70 -14.39 11.98
N GLU A 330 -11.03 -14.33 11.97
CA GLU A 330 -11.82 -14.49 13.20
C GLU A 330 -11.60 -15.89 13.80
N PRO A 331 -11.45 -16.00 15.14
CA PRO A 331 -11.23 -17.27 15.82
C PRO A 331 -12.52 -18.08 15.99
N LEU A 332 -13.21 -18.37 14.89
CA LEU A 332 -14.50 -19.06 14.84
C LEU A 332 -14.35 -20.58 14.74
N PRO A 333 -15.38 -21.36 15.13
CA PRO A 333 -15.55 -22.73 14.63
C PRO A 333 -15.47 -22.76 13.10
N VAL A 334 -14.85 -23.81 12.56
CA VAL A 334 -14.55 -23.88 11.12
C VAL A 334 -15.81 -23.93 10.26
N ILE A 335 -16.89 -24.54 10.77
CA ILE A 335 -18.19 -24.55 10.08
C ILE A 335 -18.77 -23.12 10.02
N ASP A 336 -18.77 -22.38 11.14
CA ASP A 336 -19.28 -21.01 11.20
C ASP A 336 -18.48 -20.07 10.27
N TYR A 337 -17.15 -20.20 10.25
CA TYR A 337 -16.31 -19.48 9.31
C TYR A 337 -16.69 -19.77 7.85
N ALA A 338 -16.90 -21.04 7.52
CA ALA A 338 -17.30 -21.45 6.18
C ALA A 338 -18.71 -20.92 5.82
N ALA A 339 -19.66 -20.94 6.76
CA ALA A 339 -20.99 -20.35 6.58
C ALA A 339 -20.91 -18.84 6.30
N GLN A 340 -20.10 -18.10 7.07
CA GLN A 340 -19.87 -16.67 6.85
C GLN A 340 -19.21 -16.37 5.50
N LEU A 341 -18.19 -17.15 5.11
CA LEU A 341 -17.49 -17.00 3.83
C LEU A 341 -18.41 -17.24 2.62
N LEU A 342 -19.33 -18.18 2.74
CA LEU A 342 -20.30 -18.51 1.69
C LEU A 342 -21.55 -17.64 1.73
N ARG A 343 -21.84 -16.99 2.87
CA ARG A 343 -23.08 -16.26 3.14
C ARG A 343 -24.30 -17.15 2.94
N SER A 344 -24.19 -18.39 3.38
CA SER A 344 -25.20 -19.43 3.20
C SER A 344 -25.13 -20.39 4.39
N ASP A 345 -26.29 -20.92 4.78
CA ASP A 345 -26.34 -22.00 5.76
C ASP A 345 -25.77 -23.29 5.16
N ILE A 346 -24.80 -23.87 5.87
CA ILE A 346 -24.17 -25.14 5.55
C ILE A 346 -24.33 -26.18 6.68
N HIS A 347 -25.06 -25.83 7.75
CA HIS A 347 -25.34 -26.72 8.88
C HIS A 347 -26.41 -27.78 8.58
N SER A 348 -27.03 -27.71 7.41
CA SER A 348 -28.14 -28.58 7.02
C SER A 348 -28.01 -29.18 5.61
N ARG A 349 -26.90 -28.94 4.89
CA ARG A 349 -26.75 -29.37 3.49
C ARG A 349 -25.30 -29.65 3.06
N PRO A 350 -25.08 -30.50 2.04
CA PRO A 350 -23.77 -30.67 1.42
C PRO A 350 -23.29 -29.40 0.69
N LEU A 351 -21.97 -29.32 0.51
CA LEU A 351 -21.30 -28.26 -0.26
C LEU A 351 -21.22 -28.63 -1.73
N SER A 352 -21.47 -27.67 -2.62
CA SER A 352 -21.11 -27.80 -4.03
C SER A 352 -19.59 -27.77 -4.23
N ASP A 353 -19.10 -28.26 -5.37
CA ASP A 353 -17.67 -28.23 -5.68
C ASP A 353 -17.09 -26.80 -5.72
N ALA A 354 -17.86 -25.83 -6.22
CA ALA A 354 -17.44 -24.43 -6.23
C ALA A 354 -17.28 -23.86 -4.82
N GLU A 355 -18.22 -24.17 -3.91
CA GLU A 355 -18.17 -23.78 -2.50
C GLU A 355 -16.99 -24.43 -1.78
N ARG A 356 -16.79 -25.74 -1.99
CA ARG A 356 -15.66 -26.50 -1.43
C ARG A 356 -14.31 -25.93 -1.89
N VAL A 357 -14.18 -25.60 -3.18
CA VAL A 357 -12.97 -24.96 -3.71
C VAL A 357 -12.76 -23.57 -3.09
N LYS A 358 -13.82 -22.79 -2.88
CA LYS A 358 -13.75 -21.48 -2.23
C LYS A 358 -13.27 -21.60 -0.77
N ILE A 359 -13.85 -22.51 0.02
CA ILE A 359 -13.42 -22.75 1.41
C ILE A 359 -11.98 -23.28 1.45
N LYS A 360 -11.63 -24.25 0.58
CA LYS A 360 -10.25 -24.78 0.46
C LYS A 360 -9.25 -23.65 0.22
N LYS A 361 -9.54 -22.73 -0.71
CA LYS A 361 -8.69 -21.57 -1.00
C LYS A 361 -8.58 -20.63 0.19
N ALA A 362 -9.65 -20.44 0.96
CA ALA A 362 -9.65 -19.56 2.13
C ALA A 362 -8.82 -20.15 3.28
N LEU A 363 -9.08 -21.39 3.66
CA LEU A 363 -8.49 -22.08 4.82
C LEU A 363 -7.07 -22.63 4.60
N ARG A 364 -6.59 -22.76 3.35
CA ARG A 364 -5.23 -23.26 3.10
C ARG A 364 -4.18 -22.42 3.81
N GLY A 365 -3.40 -23.07 4.68
CA GLY A 365 -2.37 -22.45 5.51
C GLY A 365 -2.86 -21.88 6.85
N VAL A 366 -4.17 -21.84 7.08
CA VAL A 366 -4.73 -21.41 8.38
C VAL A 366 -4.47 -22.49 9.43
N LYS A 367 -4.16 -22.06 10.65
CA LYS A 367 -4.02 -22.93 11.81
C LYS A 367 -5.36 -23.08 12.53
N VAL A 368 -5.69 -24.31 12.88
CA VAL A 368 -6.88 -24.65 13.68
C VAL A 368 -6.46 -25.43 14.92
N GLU A 369 -7.23 -25.32 15.99
CA GLU A 369 -7.14 -26.17 17.16
C GLU A 369 -8.31 -27.15 17.22
N VAL A 370 -8.05 -28.37 17.70
CA VAL A 370 -9.08 -29.39 17.84
C VAL A 370 -9.85 -29.24 19.15
N THR A 371 -11.15 -29.53 19.10
CA THR A 371 -12.05 -29.35 20.25
C THR A 371 -12.54 -30.66 20.89
N HIS A 372 -12.37 -31.80 20.22
CA HIS A 372 -12.92 -33.11 20.61
C HIS A 372 -12.13 -33.86 21.70
N ARG A 373 -10.99 -33.35 22.17
CA ARG A 373 -10.10 -34.04 23.14
C ARG A 373 -10.11 -33.42 24.54
N GLY A 374 -11.25 -32.95 25.00
CA GLY A 374 -11.38 -32.29 26.31
C GLY A 374 -10.50 -31.03 26.41
N ASN A 375 -9.61 -30.98 27.40
CA ASN A 375 -8.70 -29.84 27.64
C ASN A 375 -7.54 -29.77 26.64
N MET A 376 -7.33 -30.82 25.84
CA MET A 376 -6.23 -30.88 24.88
C MET A 376 -6.57 -30.13 23.57
N ARG A 377 -6.05 -28.91 23.42
CA ARG A 377 -6.29 -28.03 22.25
C ARG A 377 -5.17 -28.11 21.22
N ARG A 378 -4.97 -29.28 20.62
CA ARG A 378 -3.90 -29.51 19.63
C ARG A 378 -4.07 -28.62 18.40
N LYS A 379 -2.99 -27.96 17.98
CA LYS A 379 -2.96 -27.06 16.82
C LYS A 379 -2.43 -27.75 15.56
N TYR A 380 -3.08 -27.52 14.42
CA TYR A 380 -2.71 -28.04 13.12
C TYR A 380 -2.79 -26.96 12.04
N ARG A 381 -1.95 -27.06 11.00
CA ARG A 381 -2.03 -26.21 9.81
C ARG A 381 -2.76 -26.94 8.69
N ILE A 382 -3.78 -26.31 8.14
CA ILE A 382 -4.60 -26.87 7.06
C ILE A 382 -3.82 -26.87 5.75
N SER A 383 -3.72 -28.03 5.12
CA SER A 383 -3.16 -28.20 3.78
C SER A 383 -4.25 -28.22 2.69
N GLY A 384 -5.45 -28.71 3.03
CA GLY A 384 -6.55 -28.82 2.07
C GLY A 384 -7.89 -29.23 2.69
N LEU A 385 -8.84 -29.58 1.81
CA LEU A 385 -10.14 -30.16 2.12
C LEU A 385 -10.29 -31.44 1.31
N THR A 386 -10.93 -32.45 1.90
CA THR A 386 -11.26 -33.69 1.19
C THR A 386 -12.27 -33.43 0.07
N THR A 387 -12.26 -34.32 -0.94
CA THR A 387 -13.30 -34.37 -1.98
C THR A 387 -14.54 -35.10 -1.49
N GLN A 388 -14.34 -36.19 -0.75
CA GLN A 388 -15.40 -37.00 -0.16
C GLN A 388 -15.96 -36.37 1.13
N ALA A 389 -17.23 -36.67 1.41
CA ALA A 389 -17.89 -36.34 2.67
C ALA A 389 -17.31 -37.16 3.83
N THR A 390 -17.42 -36.65 5.06
CA THR A 390 -16.88 -37.31 6.27
C THR A 390 -17.44 -38.72 6.46
N ARG A 391 -18.72 -38.96 6.13
CA ARG A 391 -19.35 -40.31 6.20
C ARG A 391 -18.73 -41.35 5.26
N GLU A 392 -18.18 -40.92 4.12
CA GLU A 392 -17.62 -41.80 3.08
C GLU A 392 -16.10 -41.95 3.20
N LEU A 393 -15.47 -41.08 4.01
CA LEU A 393 -14.03 -40.99 4.10
C LEU A 393 -13.47 -42.08 5.02
N THR A 394 -12.58 -42.90 4.46
CA THR A 394 -11.86 -43.94 5.18
C THR A 394 -10.36 -43.68 5.17
N PHE A 395 -9.66 -44.20 6.17
CA PHE A 395 -8.20 -44.06 6.27
C PHE A 395 -7.59 -45.27 7.00
N PRO A 396 -6.32 -45.62 6.71
CA PRO A 396 -5.61 -46.66 7.44
C PRO A 396 -5.27 -46.16 8.84
N VAL A 397 -5.72 -46.90 9.87
CA VAL A 397 -5.53 -46.56 11.30
C VAL A 397 -4.15 -47.00 11.78
N ASP A 398 -3.62 -48.08 11.23
CA ASP A 398 -2.33 -48.67 11.56
C ASP A 398 -1.52 -49.06 10.30
N GLU A 399 -0.28 -49.48 10.49
CA GLU A 399 0.57 -50.00 9.40
C GLU A 399 0.18 -51.43 8.99
N GLY A 400 -0.66 -52.10 9.79
CA GLY A 400 -1.24 -53.42 9.51
C GLY A 400 -2.38 -53.41 8.49
N GLY A 401 -2.80 -52.23 8.01
CA GLY A 401 -3.80 -52.09 6.95
C GLY A 401 -5.25 -52.03 7.43
N THR A 402 -5.49 -51.88 8.74
CA THR A 402 -6.85 -51.73 9.28
C THR A 402 -7.45 -50.40 8.81
N VAL A 403 -8.48 -50.46 7.97
CA VAL A 403 -9.18 -49.28 7.46
C VAL A 403 -10.43 -49.02 8.29
N LYS A 404 -10.58 -47.79 8.80
CA LYS A 404 -11.82 -47.32 9.44
C LYS A 404 -12.35 -46.07 8.75
N SER A 405 -13.66 -45.85 8.85
CA SER A 405 -14.23 -44.56 8.47
C SER A 405 -13.91 -43.49 9.53
N VAL A 406 -13.86 -42.22 9.12
CA VAL A 406 -13.64 -41.11 10.07
C VAL A 406 -14.75 -41.07 11.13
N VAL A 407 -16.01 -41.31 10.75
CA VAL A 407 -17.14 -41.35 11.68
C VAL A 407 -16.96 -42.45 12.73
N GLN A 408 -16.63 -43.67 12.29
CA GLN A 408 -16.43 -44.80 13.19
C GLN A 408 -15.24 -44.57 14.13
N TYR A 409 -14.12 -44.08 13.59
CA TYR A 409 -12.93 -43.78 14.39
C TYR A 409 -13.21 -42.74 15.48
N PHE A 410 -13.93 -41.66 15.17
CA PHE A 410 -14.25 -40.62 16.15
C PHE A 410 -15.22 -41.10 17.24
N GLN A 411 -16.20 -41.91 16.87
CA GLN A 411 -17.14 -42.51 17.81
C GLN A 411 -16.43 -43.48 18.76
N GLU A 412 -15.63 -44.41 18.24
CA GLU A 412 -14.96 -45.45 19.04
C GLU A 412 -13.80 -44.88 19.89
N THR A 413 -13.01 -43.94 19.34
CA THR A 413 -11.79 -43.45 19.99
C THR A 413 -12.06 -42.31 20.97
N TYR A 414 -13.01 -41.42 20.64
CA TYR A 414 -13.25 -40.21 21.42
C TYR A 414 -14.67 -40.13 22.00
N GLY A 415 -15.56 -41.09 21.71
CA GLY A 415 -16.97 -41.01 22.08
C GLY A 415 -17.70 -39.84 21.39
N PHE A 416 -17.17 -39.33 20.26
CA PHE A 416 -17.69 -38.14 19.62
C PHE A 416 -18.54 -38.50 18.39
N ALA A 417 -19.85 -38.29 18.51
CA ALA A 417 -20.80 -38.48 17.41
C ALA A 417 -20.82 -37.26 16.49
N ILE A 418 -20.20 -37.39 15.31
CA ILE A 418 -20.16 -36.34 14.29
C ILE A 418 -21.58 -36.11 13.74
N GLN A 419 -22.07 -34.87 13.84
CA GLN A 419 -23.41 -34.52 13.34
C GLN A 419 -23.37 -34.15 11.85
N HIS A 420 -22.37 -33.36 11.44
CA HIS A 420 -22.27 -32.83 10.08
C HIS A 420 -21.52 -33.78 9.13
N THR A 421 -21.95 -35.04 9.08
CA THR A 421 -21.23 -36.11 8.35
C THR A 421 -21.16 -35.93 6.83
N TYR A 422 -22.04 -35.10 6.28
CA TYR A 422 -22.08 -34.73 4.86
C TYR A 422 -21.06 -33.63 4.47
N LEU A 423 -20.45 -32.94 5.44
CA LEU A 423 -19.39 -31.97 5.18
C LEU A 423 -18.04 -32.67 4.96
N PRO A 424 -17.10 -32.07 4.22
CA PRO A 424 -15.75 -32.61 4.04
C PRO A 424 -14.91 -32.50 5.31
N CYS A 425 -13.81 -33.24 5.38
CA CYS A 425 -12.79 -33.10 6.41
C CYS A 425 -11.71 -32.09 6.01
N LEU A 426 -11.12 -31.44 7.00
CA LEU A 426 -9.86 -30.73 6.87
C LEU A 426 -8.73 -31.74 6.68
N GLN A 427 -7.87 -31.50 5.69
CA GLN A 427 -6.61 -32.21 5.54
C GLN A 427 -5.51 -31.43 6.25
N VAL A 428 -4.81 -32.07 7.18
CA VAL A 428 -3.69 -31.50 7.95
C VAL A 428 -2.50 -32.47 7.97
N GLY A 429 -1.33 -32.00 8.44
CA GLY A 429 -0.15 -32.84 8.57
C GLY A 429 0.66 -33.00 7.27
N ASN A 430 1.38 -34.11 7.15
CA ASN A 430 2.25 -34.40 6.01
C ASN A 430 1.42 -34.80 4.78
N GLN A 431 1.82 -34.36 3.58
CA GLN A 431 1.16 -34.74 2.32
C GLN A 431 1.23 -36.25 2.05
N GLN A 432 2.27 -36.94 2.54
CA GLN A 432 2.43 -38.39 2.37
C GLN A 432 1.56 -39.22 3.33
N ARG A 433 1.25 -38.68 4.52
CA ARG A 433 0.33 -39.28 5.51
C ARG A 433 -0.62 -38.20 6.02
N PRO A 434 -1.68 -37.88 5.26
CA PRO A 434 -2.61 -36.82 5.66
C PRO A 434 -3.44 -37.27 6.85
N ASN A 435 -3.62 -36.35 7.80
CA ASN A 435 -4.57 -36.51 8.89
C ASN A 435 -5.89 -35.82 8.50
N TYR A 436 -7.01 -36.49 8.76
CA TYR A 436 -8.34 -35.99 8.46
C TYR A 436 -9.03 -35.53 9.74
N LEU A 437 -9.46 -34.28 9.77
CA LEU A 437 -10.20 -33.70 10.90
C LEU A 437 -11.58 -33.23 10.42
N PRO A 438 -12.68 -33.74 10.98
CA PRO A 438 -14.01 -33.19 10.72
C PRO A 438 -14.04 -31.69 11.01
N MET A 439 -14.72 -30.91 10.16
CA MET A 439 -14.82 -29.45 10.36
C MET A 439 -15.45 -29.09 11.71
N GLU A 440 -16.37 -29.92 12.19
CA GLU A 440 -17.11 -29.76 13.46
C GLU A 440 -16.20 -29.74 14.70
N VAL A 441 -15.06 -30.44 14.64
CA VAL A 441 -14.13 -30.56 15.78
C VAL A 441 -12.97 -29.58 15.72
N CYS A 442 -13.07 -28.54 14.90
CA CYS A 442 -11.99 -27.60 14.63
C CYS A 442 -12.42 -26.14 14.85
N LYS A 443 -11.58 -25.37 15.54
CA LYS A 443 -11.72 -23.92 15.73
C LYS A 443 -10.49 -23.21 15.17
N ILE A 444 -10.67 -22.06 14.52
CA ILE A 444 -9.55 -21.24 14.01
C ILE A 444 -8.77 -20.64 15.19
N VAL A 445 -7.45 -20.76 15.15
CA VAL A 445 -6.56 -20.19 16.17
C VAL A 445 -6.53 -18.66 16.03
N GLU A 446 -6.65 -17.94 17.14
CA GLU A 446 -6.61 -16.48 17.20
C GLU A 446 -5.23 -15.90 16.80
N GLY A 447 -5.19 -14.64 16.38
CA GLY A 447 -3.93 -13.93 16.08
C GLY A 447 -3.32 -14.24 14.72
N GLN A 448 -4.09 -14.85 13.81
CA GLN A 448 -3.65 -15.14 12.45
C GLN A 448 -3.97 -13.98 11.51
N ARG A 449 -2.95 -13.19 11.16
CA ARG A 449 -3.08 -12.09 10.21
C ARG A 449 -3.51 -12.59 8.82
N TYR A 450 -4.48 -11.91 8.22
CA TYR A 450 -4.91 -12.16 6.86
C TYR A 450 -3.97 -11.46 5.86
N SER A 451 -3.25 -12.24 5.06
CA SER A 451 -2.24 -11.73 4.12
C SER A 451 -2.72 -11.58 2.68
N LYS A 452 -3.93 -12.05 2.36
CA LYS A 452 -4.50 -11.99 1.01
C LYS A 452 -5.19 -10.64 0.78
N ARG A 453 -5.53 -10.35 -0.48
CA ARG A 453 -6.22 -9.11 -0.85
C ARG A 453 -7.63 -9.08 -0.26
N LEU A 454 -7.93 -8.00 0.46
CA LEU A 454 -9.29 -7.67 0.89
C LEU A 454 -10.17 -7.27 -0.30
N ASN A 455 -11.43 -7.66 -0.27
CA ASN A 455 -12.41 -7.20 -1.25
C ASN A 455 -12.81 -5.73 -1.00
N GLN A 456 -13.51 -5.09 -1.95
CA GLN A 456 -13.84 -3.66 -1.84
C GLN A 456 -14.69 -3.31 -0.61
N ASN A 457 -15.56 -4.23 -0.17
CA ASN A 457 -16.40 -4.01 1.00
C ASN A 457 -15.58 -4.10 2.29
N GLN A 458 -14.68 -5.08 2.39
CA GLN A 458 -13.73 -5.23 3.49
C GLN A 458 -12.76 -4.04 3.58
N ILE A 459 -12.26 -3.56 2.44
CA ILE A 459 -11.41 -2.35 2.39
C ILE A 459 -12.20 -1.15 2.90
N ARG A 460 -13.46 -0.98 2.49
CA ARG A 460 -14.31 0.11 2.97
C ARG A 460 -14.54 0.02 4.47
N ALA A 461 -14.91 -1.16 4.99
CA ALA A 461 -15.11 -1.37 6.42
C ALA A 461 -13.85 -1.04 7.24
N LEU A 462 -12.67 -1.47 6.76
CA LEU A 462 -11.39 -1.14 7.40
C LEU A 462 -11.07 0.37 7.32
N LEU A 463 -11.39 1.03 6.20
CA LEU A 463 -11.21 2.47 6.04
C LEU A 463 -12.15 3.27 6.93
N ASP A 464 -13.41 2.88 7.03
CA ASP A 464 -14.42 3.55 7.86
C ASP A 464 -14.01 3.51 9.35
N GLU A 465 -13.33 2.44 9.78
CA GLU A 465 -12.81 2.33 11.14
C GLU A 465 -11.50 3.11 11.36
N THR A 466 -10.61 3.14 10.36
CA THR A 466 -9.27 3.75 10.48
C THR A 466 -9.23 5.23 10.12
N CYS A 467 -10.27 5.74 9.45
CA CYS A 467 -10.40 7.14 9.09
C CYS A 467 -10.69 7.96 10.35
N GLN A 468 -9.69 8.75 10.75
CA GLN A 468 -9.77 9.59 11.95
C GLN A 468 -9.30 11.01 11.61
N TYR A 469 -9.90 12.00 12.27
CA TYR A 469 -9.39 13.36 12.23
C TYR A 469 -8.00 13.43 12.89
N PRO A 470 -7.09 14.33 12.43
CA PRO A 470 -5.75 14.43 12.99
C PRO A 470 -5.70 14.62 14.51
N ARG A 471 -6.67 15.34 15.10
CA ARG A 471 -6.76 15.54 16.55
C ARG A 471 -7.04 14.25 17.33
N ASP A 472 -7.95 13.41 16.82
CA ASP A 472 -8.25 12.11 17.42
C ASP A 472 -7.07 11.16 17.28
N ARG A 473 -6.42 11.15 16.11
CA ARG A 473 -5.20 10.36 15.89
C ARG A 473 -4.06 10.80 16.81
N GLU A 474 -3.87 12.11 17.03
CA GLU A 474 -2.88 12.64 17.98
C GLU A 474 -3.12 12.12 19.40
N ARG A 475 -4.38 12.14 19.85
CA ARG A 475 -4.79 11.61 21.15
C ARG A 475 -4.49 10.11 21.27
N ASP A 476 -4.90 9.33 20.27
CA ASP A 476 -4.72 7.87 20.26
C ASP A 476 -3.23 7.50 20.29
N ILE A 477 -2.38 8.20 19.52
CA ILE A 477 -0.91 8.01 19.54
C ILE A 477 -0.35 8.32 20.94
N THR A 478 -0.75 9.45 21.53
CA THR A 478 -0.26 9.87 22.85
C THR A 478 -0.70 8.89 23.93
N GLN A 479 -1.93 8.39 23.86
CA GLN A 479 -2.45 7.37 24.76
C GLN A 479 -1.70 6.04 24.61
N MET A 480 -1.37 5.65 23.37
CA MET A 480 -0.59 4.43 23.12
C MET A 480 0.81 4.51 23.73
N VAL A 481 1.49 5.65 23.62
CA VAL A 481 2.81 5.84 24.25
C VAL A 481 2.73 5.75 25.78
N LYS A 482 1.69 6.34 26.38
CA LYS A 482 1.42 6.21 27.82
C LYS A 482 1.12 4.77 28.22
N HIS A 483 0.29 4.07 27.46
CA HIS A 483 -0.07 2.67 27.71
C HIS A 483 1.12 1.72 27.62
N ASN A 484 2.05 1.99 26.70
CA ASN A 484 3.28 1.19 26.57
C ASN A 484 4.30 1.47 27.69
N ALA A 485 4.15 2.58 28.43
CA ALA A 485 4.95 2.92 29.60
C ALA A 485 6.45 2.65 29.40
N TYR A 486 7.05 3.18 28.32
CA TYR A 486 8.46 2.91 27.98
C TYR A 486 9.46 3.27 29.08
N GLN A 487 9.10 4.16 30.00
CA GLN A 487 9.91 4.50 31.17
C GLN A 487 9.97 3.37 32.20
N GLU A 488 8.99 2.46 32.20
CA GLU A 488 8.90 1.28 33.06
C GLU A 488 9.47 0.02 32.40
N ASP A 489 9.66 0.04 31.07
CA ASP A 489 10.19 -1.08 30.29
C ASP A 489 11.57 -1.52 30.82
N PRO A 490 11.71 -2.79 31.27
CA PRO A 490 12.95 -3.29 31.86
C PRO A 490 14.11 -3.31 30.87
N TYR A 491 13.86 -3.52 29.57
CA TYR A 491 14.89 -3.49 28.54
C TYR A 491 15.30 -2.04 28.23
N ALA A 492 14.35 -1.11 28.15
CA ALA A 492 14.70 0.30 27.99
C ALA A 492 15.53 0.83 29.17
N LYS A 493 15.17 0.45 30.40
CA LYS A 493 15.92 0.79 31.63
C LYS A 493 17.33 0.21 31.64
N GLU A 494 17.49 -1.08 31.33
CA GLU A 494 18.79 -1.76 31.24
C GLU A 494 19.73 -1.00 30.29
N PHE A 495 19.23 -0.65 29.10
CA PHE A 495 19.98 0.07 28.08
C PHE A 495 20.01 1.59 28.29
N GLY A 496 19.46 2.09 29.41
CA GLY A 496 19.43 3.50 29.78
C GLY A 496 18.66 4.41 28.81
N ILE A 497 17.79 3.86 27.98
CA ILE A 497 17.02 4.61 26.98
C ILE A 497 15.87 5.33 27.68
N LYS A 498 15.82 6.65 27.56
CA LYS A 498 14.70 7.46 28.08
C LYS A 498 13.88 8.02 26.92
N ILE A 499 12.59 7.72 26.92
CA ILE A 499 11.64 8.20 25.90
C ILE A 499 10.76 9.28 26.50
N SER A 500 10.67 10.42 25.82
CA SER A 500 9.72 11.48 26.17
C SER A 500 8.28 11.02 25.92
N ASP A 501 7.35 11.49 26.74
CA ASP A 501 5.91 11.27 26.57
C ASP A 501 5.24 12.37 25.72
N ARG A 502 6.01 13.39 25.31
CA ARG A 502 5.52 14.52 24.52
C ARG A 502 5.88 14.37 23.05
N LEU A 503 4.92 14.72 22.20
CA LEU A 503 5.13 14.87 20.77
C LEU A 503 6.15 15.97 20.49
N ALA A 504 7.06 15.72 19.54
CA ALA A 504 8.03 16.70 19.10
C ALA A 504 7.32 17.88 18.41
N SER A 505 7.62 19.09 18.86
CA SER A 505 7.18 20.32 18.20
C SER A 505 8.23 20.75 17.18
N VAL A 506 7.80 21.02 15.96
CA VAL A 506 8.67 21.30 14.81
C VAL A 506 8.24 22.61 14.15
N ASP A 507 9.20 23.50 13.93
CA ASP A 507 8.99 24.70 13.12
C ASP A 507 8.83 24.32 11.64
N ALA A 508 7.62 24.50 11.13
CA ALA A 508 7.26 24.25 9.75
C ALA A 508 7.00 25.55 8.98
N ARG A 509 6.86 25.42 7.66
CA ARG A 509 6.57 26.54 6.76
C ARG A 509 5.49 26.15 5.76
N ILE A 510 4.49 27.01 5.61
CA ILE A 510 3.47 26.90 4.57
C ILE A 510 4.01 27.65 3.34
N LEU A 511 4.38 26.90 2.30
CA LEU A 511 4.85 27.48 1.04
C LEU A 511 3.68 28.17 0.31
N PRO A 512 3.91 29.30 -0.36
CA PRO A 512 2.89 29.94 -1.19
C PRO A 512 2.49 29.00 -2.33
N ALA A 513 1.19 28.93 -2.61
CA ALA A 513 0.69 28.15 -3.73
C ALA A 513 1.12 28.77 -5.06
N PRO A 514 1.50 27.98 -6.08
CA PRO A 514 1.82 28.54 -7.38
C PRO A 514 0.55 29.01 -8.09
N ARG A 515 0.66 30.09 -8.86
CA ARG A 515 -0.46 30.60 -9.64
C ARG A 515 -0.62 29.79 -10.93
N LEU A 516 -1.84 29.36 -11.20
CA LEU A 516 -2.23 28.56 -12.35
C LEU A 516 -2.77 29.47 -13.45
N LYS A 517 -2.33 29.26 -14.69
CA LYS A 517 -2.81 29.96 -15.89
C LYS A 517 -3.78 29.08 -16.67
N TYR A 518 -4.81 29.71 -17.20
CA TYR A 518 -5.85 29.16 -18.05
C TYR A 518 -5.99 29.99 -19.33
N ASN A 519 -6.92 29.60 -20.20
CA ASN A 519 -7.10 30.25 -21.50
C ASN A 519 -7.73 31.65 -21.35
N GLU A 520 -7.30 32.59 -22.19
CA GLU A 520 -7.77 33.98 -22.22
C GLU A 520 -9.26 34.14 -22.52
N THR A 521 -9.86 33.18 -23.22
CA THR A 521 -11.29 33.18 -23.57
C THR A 521 -12.20 32.70 -22.43
N GLY A 522 -11.62 32.17 -21.34
CA GLY A 522 -12.35 31.86 -20.12
C GLY A 522 -12.71 33.14 -19.35
N ARG A 523 -13.76 33.08 -18.53
CA ARG A 523 -14.12 34.20 -17.62
C ARG A 523 -13.05 34.40 -16.55
N GLU A 524 -12.44 33.31 -16.09
CA GLU A 524 -11.28 33.32 -15.21
C GLU A 524 -10.05 32.80 -15.96
N LYS A 525 -9.03 33.67 -16.04
CA LYS A 525 -7.81 33.47 -16.84
C LYS A 525 -6.65 32.90 -16.04
N ASP A 526 -6.68 33.09 -14.73
CA ASP A 526 -5.73 32.56 -13.79
C ASP A 526 -6.43 32.20 -12.46
N CYS A 527 -5.75 31.40 -11.64
CA CYS A 527 -6.27 30.97 -10.36
C CYS A 527 -5.13 30.78 -9.37
N LEU A 528 -5.30 31.28 -8.15
CA LEU A 528 -4.43 30.95 -7.03
C LEU A 528 -5.13 29.88 -6.17
N PRO A 529 -4.61 28.63 -6.12
CA PRO A 529 -5.19 27.58 -5.31
C PRO A 529 -5.28 27.97 -3.84
N ARG A 530 -6.37 27.58 -3.18
CA ARG A 530 -6.58 27.80 -1.74
C ARG A 530 -6.62 26.48 -1.02
N VAL A 531 -5.80 26.32 0.02
CA VAL A 531 -5.71 25.08 0.80
C VAL A 531 -5.47 23.84 -0.08
N GLY A 532 -4.68 24.01 -1.15
CA GLY A 532 -4.38 22.95 -2.12
C GLY A 532 -5.52 22.58 -3.08
N GLN A 533 -6.60 23.37 -3.13
CA GLN A 533 -7.78 23.07 -3.96
C GLN A 533 -8.13 24.22 -4.91
N TRP A 534 -8.68 23.86 -6.06
CA TRP A 534 -9.28 24.74 -7.06
C TRP A 534 -10.24 23.92 -7.94
N ASN A 535 -11.03 24.59 -8.79
CA ASN A 535 -11.95 23.94 -9.72
C ASN A 535 -11.92 24.62 -11.09
N MET A 536 -12.60 23.99 -12.06
CA MET A 536 -12.70 24.46 -13.46
C MET A 536 -13.86 25.42 -13.71
N MET A 537 -14.62 25.84 -12.68
CA MET A 537 -15.71 26.78 -12.89
C MET A 537 -15.16 28.09 -13.49
N ASN A 538 -15.86 28.62 -14.48
CA ASN A 538 -15.51 29.85 -15.22
C ASN A 538 -14.19 29.80 -16.02
N LYS A 539 -13.51 28.65 -16.08
CA LYS A 539 -12.18 28.50 -16.70
C LYS A 539 -12.27 27.63 -17.94
N LYS A 540 -11.42 27.92 -18.92
CA LYS A 540 -11.15 27.06 -20.08
C LYS A 540 -9.72 26.56 -20.02
N MET A 541 -9.53 25.30 -20.39
CA MET A 541 -8.22 24.65 -20.42
C MET A 541 -7.25 25.46 -21.29
N VAL A 542 -5.99 25.60 -20.88
CA VAL A 542 -5.05 26.50 -21.57
C VAL A 542 -4.90 26.15 -23.06
N ASN A 543 -4.88 24.85 -23.38
CA ASN A 543 -4.93 24.33 -24.74
C ASN A 543 -5.86 23.11 -24.78
N GLY A 544 -6.98 23.25 -25.49
CA GLY A 544 -7.90 22.15 -25.77
C GLY A 544 -7.42 21.27 -26.92
N GLY A 545 -7.34 19.97 -26.68
CA GLY A 545 -7.10 18.97 -27.71
C GLY A 545 -8.26 18.87 -28.69
N LYS A 546 -8.00 18.22 -29.82
CA LYS A 546 -8.95 18.07 -30.92
C LYS A 546 -9.47 16.63 -30.96
N VAL A 547 -10.79 16.46 -30.98
CA VAL A 547 -11.50 15.19 -31.08
C VAL A 547 -12.66 15.37 -32.04
N ARG A 548 -12.41 15.17 -33.33
CA ARG A 548 -13.38 15.37 -34.40
C ARG A 548 -14.08 14.07 -34.78
N SER A 549 -13.47 12.93 -34.49
CA SER A 549 -14.02 11.60 -34.77
C SER A 549 -13.88 10.74 -33.52
N TRP A 550 -15.00 10.37 -32.91
CA TRP A 550 -15.01 9.48 -31.74
C TRP A 550 -16.19 8.51 -31.78
N MET A 551 -16.12 7.45 -30.97
CA MET A 551 -17.19 6.45 -30.84
C MET A 551 -17.38 5.99 -29.39
N CYS A 552 -18.51 5.36 -29.10
CA CYS A 552 -18.80 4.81 -27.78
C CYS A 552 -19.26 3.34 -27.85
N VAL A 553 -18.74 2.51 -26.94
CA VAL A 553 -19.20 1.13 -26.72
C VAL A 553 -19.62 0.95 -25.26
N ASN A 554 -20.86 0.51 -25.05
CA ASN A 554 -21.45 0.27 -23.75
C ASN A 554 -21.40 -1.22 -23.39
N PHE A 555 -20.59 -1.59 -22.40
CA PHE A 555 -20.50 -2.95 -21.87
C PHE A 555 -21.39 -3.19 -20.65
N ALA A 556 -22.13 -2.17 -20.19
CA ALA A 556 -22.98 -2.25 -19.01
C ALA A 556 -24.44 -2.54 -19.41
N ARG A 557 -24.91 -3.75 -19.10
CA ARG A 557 -26.28 -4.21 -19.44
C ARG A 557 -27.39 -3.35 -18.82
N ASN A 558 -27.12 -2.72 -17.68
CA ASN A 558 -28.10 -1.91 -16.96
C ASN A 558 -28.15 -0.45 -17.46
N VAL A 559 -27.29 -0.04 -18.40
CA VAL A 559 -27.31 1.31 -18.99
C VAL A 559 -28.11 1.26 -20.29
N PRO A 560 -29.29 1.89 -20.37
CA PRO A 560 -30.07 1.95 -21.61
C PRO A 560 -29.37 2.79 -22.67
N ASP A 561 -29.59 2.46 -23.95
CA ASP A 561 -28.95 3.18 -25.08
C ASP A 561 -29.24 4.68 -25.08
N LYS A 562 -30.45 5.09 -24.69
CA LYS A 562 -30.80 6.52 -24.54
C LYS A 562 -29.91 7.21 -23.52
N LEU A 563 -29.74 6.61 -22.34
CA LEU A 563 -28.90 7.17 -21.28
C LEU A 563 -27.42 7.21 -21.71
N ALA A 564 -26.94 6.20 -22.44
CA ALA A 564 -25.58 6.21 -22.99
C ALA A 564 -25.39 7.35 -23.99
N ARG A 565 -26.36 7.60 -24.88
CA ARG A 565 -26.35 8.75 -25.80
C ARG A 565 -26.35 10.09 -25.06
N ASP A 566 -27.29 10.28 -24.14
CA ASP A 566 -27.43 11.51 -23.36
C ASP A 566 -26.16 11.81 -22.57
N PHE A 567 -25.56 10.78 -21.96
CA PHE A 567 -24.29 10.90 -21.23
C PHE A 567 -23.15 11.34 -22.15
N CYS A 568 -23.01 10.72 -23.32
CA CYS A 568 -21.92 11.06 -24.23
C CYS A 568 -22.08 12.47 -24.82
N HIS A 569 -23.31 12.87 -25.17
CA HIS A 569 -23.60 14.22 -25.67
C HIS A 569 -23.28 15.29 -24.60
N GLN A 570 -23.71 15.09 -23.34
CA GLN A 570 -23.37 16.02 -22.24
C GLN A 570 -21.87 16.08 -21.96
N LEU A 571 -21.17 14.95 -22.06
CA LEU A 571 -19.72 14.92 -21.91
C LEU A 571 -19.03 15.67 -23.05
N ALA A 572 -19.47 15.50 -24.30
CA ALA A 572 -18.97 16.22 -25.46
C ALA A 572 -19.18 17.74 -25.31
N GLN A 573 -20.38 18.15 -24.88
CA GLN A 573 -20.67 19.55 -24.58
C GLN A 573 -19.73 20.10 -23.49
N MET A 574 -19.52 19.36 -22.42
CA MET A 574 -18.57 19.79 -21.36
C MET A 574 -17.14 19.92 -21.89
N CYS A 575 -16.71 19.06 -22.83
CA CYS A 575 -15.41 19.20 -23.47
C CYS A 575 -15.31 20.51 -24.28
N GLN A 576 -16.34 20.85 -25.05
CA GLN A 576 -16.42 22.14 -25.77
C GLN A 576 -16.43 23.33 -24.82
N ASP A 577 -17.26 23.30 -23.78
CA ASP A 577 -17.37 24.36 -22.76
C ASP A 577 -16.03 24.59 -22.06
N SER A 578 -15.26 23.51 -21.87
CA SER A 578 -13.92 23.53 -21.29
C SER A 578 -12.83 24.01 -22.25
N GLY A 579 -13.15 24.27 -23.52
CA GLY A 579 -12.24 24.83 -24.52
C GLY A 579 -11.62 23.82 -25.50
N MET A 580 -12.14 22.59 -25.60
CA MET A 580 -11.69 21.59 -26.59
C MET A 580 -12.41 21.74 -27.93
N ASP A 581 -11.73 21.43 -29.04
CA ASP A 581 -12.36 21.21 -30.35
C ASP A 581 -12.92 19.78 -30.37
N PHE A 582 -14.15 19.61 -29.88
CA PHE A 582 -14.75 18.29 -29.67
C PHE A 582 -16.06 18.16 -30.45
N ALA A 583 -16.20 17.13 -31.29
CA ALA A 583 -17.43 16.86 -32.03
C ALA A 583 -18.56 16.42 -31.08
N LEU A 584 -19.74 17.08 -31.16
CA LEU A 584 -20.87 16.76 -30.28
C LEU A 584 -21.42 15.35 -30.52
N GLU A 585 -21.48 14.91 -31.77
CA GLU A 585 -22.00 13.61 -32.14
C GLU A 585 -20.87 12.61 -32.46
N PRO A 586 -21.00 11.34 -32.04
CA PRO A 586 -20.05 10.30 -32.41
C PRO A 586 -20.19 9.94 -33.89
N VAL A 587 -19.14 9.36 -34.46
CA VAL A 587 -19.10 8.86 -35.85
C VAL A 587 -20.23 7.86 -36.09
N LEU A 588 -20.52 7.06 -35.08
CA LEU A 588 -21.62 6.12 -35.08
C LEU A 588 -22.32 6.13 -33.69
N PRO A 589 -23.62 5.86 -33.61
CA PRO A 589 -24.35 5.82 -32.34
C PRO A 589 -23.71 4.87 -31.31
N PRO A 590 -23.81 5.14 -30.00
CA PRO A 590 -23.34 4.20 -28.98
C PRO A 590 -23.95 2.81 -29.16
N MET A 591 -23.11 1.77 -29.11
CA MET A 591 -23.56 0.37 -29.24
C MET A 591 -23.42 -0.37 -27.91
N SER A 592 -24.38 -1.21 -27.59
CA SER A 592 -24.31 -2.10 -26.42
C SER A 592 -23.65 -3.43 -26.80
N ALA A 593 -22.72 -3.90 -25.98
CA ALA A 593 -21.94 -5.12 -26.20
C ALA A 593 -21.78 -5.92 -24.90
N ARG A 594 -21.53 -7.22 -25.00
CA ARG A 594 -21.29 -8.05 -23.82
C ARG A 594 -19.82 -8.00 -23.40
N PRO A 595 -19.51 -7.96 -22.08
CA PRO A 595 -18.14 -7.95 -21.57
C PRO A 595 -17.26 -9.10 -22.08
N ASP A 596 -17.82 -10.30 -22.24
CA ASP A 596 -17.14 -11.50 -22.74
C ASP A 596 -16.75 -11.42 -24.22
N GLN A 597 -17.24 -10.41 -24.94
CA GLN A 597 -16.96 -10.17 -26.36
C GLN A 597 -16.19 -8.87 -26.61
N VAL A 598 -15.53 -8.33 -25.59
CA VAL A 598 -14.84 -7.02 -25.64
C VAL A 598 -13.93 -6.86 -26.86
N GLU A 599 -13.05 -7.83 -27.14
CA GLU A 599 -12.11 -7.73 -28.26
C GLU A 599 -12.84 -7.70 -29.61
N ARG A 600 -13.78 -8.62 -29.82
CA ARG A 600 -14.58 -8.68 -31.04
C ARG A 600 -15.41 -7.42 -31.24
N ALA A 601 -16.08 -6.94 -30.19
CA ALA A 601 -16.93 -5.76 -30.25
C ALA A 601 -16.14 -4.50 -30.56
N LEU A 602 -14.99 -4.29 -29.89
CA LEU A 602 -14.13 -3.13 -30.13
C LEU A 602 -13.55 -3.15 -31.55
N LYS A 603 -13.00 -4.30 -31.99
CA LYS A 603 -12.43 -4.44 -33.33
C LYS A 603 -13.50 -4.23 -34.40
N ALA A 604 -14.64 -4.90 -34.31
CA ALA A 604 -15.72 -4.75 -35.29
C ALA A 604 -16.19 -3.28 -35.37
N ARG A 605 -16.42 -2.64 -34.22
CA ARG A 605 -16.87 -1.26 -34.18
C ARG A 605 -15.85 -0.26 -34.73
N TYR A 606 -14.57 -0.51 -34.48
CA TYR A 606 -13.48 0.28 -35.05
C TYR A 606 -13.45 0.18 -36.58
N HIS A 607 -13.57 -1.03 -37.13
CA HIS A 607 -13.60 -1.20 -38.60
C HIS A 607 -14.80 -0.51 -39.24
N GLU A 608 -15.99 -0.59 -38.61
CA GLU A 608 -17.17 0.16 -39.08
C GLU A 608 -16.92 1.68 -39.09
N ALA A 609 -16.29 2.21 -38.04
CA ALA A 609 -15.92 3.63 -37.99
C ALA A 609 -14.89 3.99 -39.06
N MET A 610 -13.88 3.15 -39.27
CA MET A 610 -12.85 3.35 -40.30
C MET A 610 -13.39 3.25 -41.72
N ASN A 611 -14.42 2.44 -41.98
CA ASN A 611 -15.06 2.40 -43.30
C ASN A 611 -15.74 3.74 -43.65
N ILE A 612 -16.22 4.47 -42.65
CA ILE A 612 -16.81 5.82 -42.83
C ILE A 612 -15.72 6.89 -42.94
N LEU A 613 -14.68 6.81 -42.10
CA LEU A 613 -13.64 7.84 -41.99
C LEU A 613 -12.53 7.71 -43.04
N GLY A 614 -12.21 6.48 -43.46
CA GLY A 614 -11.14 6.14 -44.39
C GLY A 614 -11.25 6.85 -45.74
N PRO A 615 -12.43 6.88 -46.40
CA PRO A 615 -12.63 7.65 -47.63
C PRO A 615 -12.34 9.15 -47.48
N GLN A 616 -12.49 9.69 -46.26
CA GLN A 616 -12.22 11.09 -45.93
C GLN A 616 -10.76 11.31 -45.47
N ARG A 617 -9.92 10.27 -45.49
CA ARG A 617 -8.55 10.27 -44.92
C ARG A 617 -8.52 10.75 -43.47
N ARG A 618 -9.55 10.40 -42.70
CA ARG A 618 -9.66 10.71 -41.28
C ARG A 618 -9.42 9.45 -40.44
N GLU A 619 -8.88 9.66 -39.25
CA GLU A 619 -8.70 8.62 -38.24
C GLU A 619 -9.67 8.83 -37.06
N LEU A 620 -9.78 7.81 -36.20
CA LEU A 620 -10.58 7.89 -34.98
C LEU A 620 -9.72 8.41 -33.84
N ASP A 621 -10.12 9.54 -33.27
CA ASP A 621 -9.36 10.23 -32.22
C ASP A 621 -9.57 9.64 -30.83
N LEU A 622 -10.77 9.10 -30.55
CA LEU A 622 -11.16 8.65 -29.20
C LEU A 622 -12.22 7.53 -29.22
N LEU A 623 -12.04 6.55 -28.33
CA LEU A 623 -13.11 5.64 -27.91
C LEU A 623 -13.53 5.89 -26.46
N ILE A 624 -14.84 5.99 -26.24
CA ILE A 624 -15.45 5.99 -24.90
C ILE A 624 -15.99 4.59 -24.60
N GLY A 625 -15.59 4.02 -23.46
CA GLY A 625 -16.08 2.71 -23.00
C GLY A 625 -16.91 2.84 -21.73
N ILE A 626 -18.20 2.51 -21.77
CA ILE A 626 -19.04 2.46 -20.56
C ILE A 626 -18.92 1.07 -19.93
N LEU A 627 -18.48 1.01 -18.68
CA LEU A 627 -18.17 -0.25 -17.98
C LEU A 627 -19.04 -0.41 -16.73
N PRO A 628 -19.39 -1.65 -16.34
CA PRO A 628 -19.96 -1.92 -15.02
C PRO A 628 -18.97 -1.53 -13.91
N ASP A 629 -19.49 -1.17 -12.73
CA ASP A 629 -18.67 -0.80 -11.58
C ASP A 629 -17.74 -1.95 -11.11
N ASN A 630 -18.19 -3.20 -11.22
CA ASN A 630 -17.35 -4.38 -11.10
C ASN A 630 -17.01 -4.91 -12.49
N ASN A 631 -15.81 -4.59 -12.98
CA ASN A 631 -15.41 -4.85 -14.36
C ASN A 631 -14.32 -5.94 -14.52
N GLY A 632 -13.86 -6.61 -13.46
CA GLY A 632 -12.95 -7.76 -13.60
C GLY A 632 -11.78 -7.52 -14.57
N SER A 633 -11.60 -8.39 -15.56
CA SER A 633 -10.57 -8.24 -16.62
C SER A 633 -10.95 -7.23 -17.71
N LEU A 634 -12.24 -6.87 -17.85
CA LEU A 634 -12.77 -6.08 -18.96
C LEU A 634 -12.03 -4.75 -19.16
N TYR A 635 -11.69 -4.06 -18.07
CA TYR A 635 -10.93 -2.81 -18.16
C TYR A 635 -9.55 -3.04 -18.79
N GLY A 636 -8.84 -4.08 -18.35
CA GLY A 636 -7.53 -4.45 -18.88
C GLY A 636 -7.61 -4.89 -20.34
N ASP A 637 -8.61 -5.70 -20.69
CA ASP A 637 -8.83 -6.16 -22.06
C ASP A 637 -9.17 -5.01 -23.01
N LEU A 638 -10.06 -4.09 -22.61
CA LEU A 638 -10.37 -2.88 -23.39
C LEU A 638 -9.11 -2.04 -23.61
N LYS A 639 -8.31 -1.85 -22.56
CA LYS A 639 -7.07 -1.07 -22.62
C LYS A 639 -6.04 -1.69 -23.54
N ARG A 640 -5.79 -2.99 -23.42
CA ARG A 640 -4.92 -3.76 -24.31
C ARG A 640 -5.35 -3.60 -25.77
N VAL A 641 -6.62 -3.86 -26.07
CA VAL A 641 -7.13 -3.80 -27.45
C VAL A 641 -7.04 -2.38 -28.01
N CYS A 642 -7.41 -1.36 -27.25
CA CYS A 642 -7.34 0.02 -27.74
C CYS A 642 -5.90 0.50 -27.93
N GLU A 643 -5.05 0.33 -26.91
CA GLU A 643 -3.72 0.99 -26.87
C GLU A 643 -2.63 0.17 -27.57
N ILE A 644 -2.76 -1.16 -27.64
CA ILE A 644 -1.77 -2.05 -28.28
C ILE A 644 -2.24 -2.52 -29.65
N ASP A 645 -3.45 -3.08 -29.76
CA ASP A 645 -3.90 -3.70 -31.02
C ASP A 645 -4.36 -2.66 -32.05
N LEU A 646 -5.07 -1.61 -31.60
CA LEU A 646 -5.71 -0.62 -32.48
C LEU A 646 -4.97 0.73 -32.52
N GLY A 647 -4.13 1.04 -31.53
CA GLY A 647 -3.43 2.32 -31.42
C GLY A 647 -4.34 3.54 -31.16
N ILE A 648 -5.52 3.34 -30.56
CA ILE A 648 -6.50 4.41 -30.29
C ILE A 648 -6.48 4.86 -28.83
N VAL A 649 -6.69 6.15 -28.62
CA VAL A 649 -6.92 6.71 -27.28
C VAL A 649 -8.27 6.25 -26.76
N SER A 650 -8.33 5.79 -25.50
CA SER A 650 -9.57 5.34 -24.86
C SER A 650 -9.85 6.00 -23.50
N GLN A 651 -11.13 6.29 -23.23
CA GLN A 651 -11.65 6.79 -21.96
C GLN A 651 -12.78 5.89 -21.43
N CYS A 652 -12.52 5.20 -20.32
CA CYS A 652 -13.51 4.35 -19.66
C CYS A 652 -14.32 5.12 -18.62
N CYS A 653 -15.63 4.90 -18.57
CA CYS A 653 -16.57 5.53 -17.65
C CYS A 653 -17.38 4.43 -16.94
N CYS A 654 -17.42 4.44 -15.60
CA CYS A 654 -18.17 3.44 -14.84
C CYS A 654 -19.66 3.79 -14.77
N THR A 655 -20.53 2.80 -14.60
CA THR A 655 -21.98 2.97 -14.44
C THR A 655 -22.36 4.00 -13.40
N LYS A 656 -21.73 4.03 -12.22
CA LYS A 656 -21.98 5.04 -11.18
C LYS A 656 -21.77 6.49 -11.63
N GLN A 657 -20.90 6.72 -12.63
CA GLN A 657 -20.65 8.04 -13.18
C GLN A 657 -21.73 8.42 -14.20
N VAL A 658 -22.16 7.44 -15.01
CA VAL A 658 -23.21 7.61 -16.02
C VAL A 658 -24.55 7.94 -15.37
N PHE A 659 -24.94 7.24 -14.30
CA PHE A 659 -26.21 7.47 -13.61
C PHE A 659 -26.28 8.77 -12.79
N LYS A 660 -25.14 9.32 -12.34
CA LYS A 660 -25.12 10.50 -11.47
C LYS A 660 -25.30 11.83 -12.19
N LEU A 661 -25.16 11.87 -13.53
CA LEU A 661 -25.34 13.06 -14.39
C LEU A 661 -24.88 14.38 -13.76
N ASN A 662 -23.64 14.42 -13.27
CA ASN A 662 -23.10 15.54 -12.50
C ASN A 662 -22.05 16.33 -13.31
N LYS A 663 -22.21 17.65 -13.44
CA LYS A 663 -21.27 18.55 -14.14
C LYS A 663 -19.82 18.41 -13.68
N GLN A 664 -19.58 18.20 -12.39
CA GLN A 664 -18.24 17.99 -11.86
C GLN A 664 -17.62 16.67 -12.36
N ILE A 665 -18.43 15.63 -12.55
CA ILE A 665 -17.96 14.35 -13.14
C ILE A 665 -17.54 14.58 -14.58
N TYR A 666 -18.37 15.26 -15.38
CA TYR A 666 -18.03 15.57 -16.78
C TYR A 666 -16.77 16.41 -16.88
N ALA A 667 -16.62 17.46 -16.06
CA ALA A 667 -15.42 18.29 -16.05
C ALA A 667 -14.16 17.47 -15.72
N ASN A 668 -14.24 16.59 -14.72
CA ASN A 668 -13.12 15.71 -14.37
C ASN A 668 -12.78 14.69 -15.48
N ILE A 669 -13.78 14.19 -16.22
CA ILE A 669 -13.55 13.32 -17.38
C ILE A 669 -12.94 14.12 -18.54
N ALA A 670 -13.45 15.31 -18.83
CA ALA A 670 -12.92 16.19 -19.87
C ALA A 670 -11.44 16.54 -19.63
N LEU A 671 -11.05 16.81 -18.37
CA LEU A 671 -9.64 17.02 -18.00
C LEU A 671 -8.75 15.82 -18.36
N LYS A 672 -9.26 14.60 -18.24
CA LYS A 672 -8.51 13.37 -18.60
C LYS A 672 -8.46 13.18 -20.11
N ILE A 673 -9.57 13.41 -20.81
CA ILE A 673 -9.62 13.30 -22.27
C ILE A 673 -8.63 14.31 -22.88
N ASN A 674 -8.69 15.56 -22.45
CA ASN A 674 -7.84 16.63 -22.99
C ASN A 674 -6.35 16.26 -22.98
N VAL A 675 -5.84 15.78 -21.84
CA VAL A 675 -4.43 15.37 -21.72
C VAL A 675 -4.10 14.18 -22.62
N LYS A 676 -5.00 13.20 -22.75
CA LYS A 676 -4.79 12.01 -23.58
C LYS A 676 -4.72 12.33 -25.07
N VAL A 677 -5.48 13.34 -25.52
CA VAL A 677 -5.47 13.78 -26.92
C VAL A 677 -4.46 14.91 -27.17
N GLY A 678 -3.50 15.10 -26.25
CA GLY A 678 -2.36 16.01 -26.39
C GLY A 678 -2.58 17.46 -25.94
N GLY A 679 -3.76 17.78 -25.42
CA GLY A 679 -4.07 19.09 -24.84
C GLY A 679 -3.40 19.33 -23.48
N ARG A 680 -3.42 20.58 -23.01
CA ARG A 680 -2.90 21.01 -21.72
C ARG A 680 -4.03 21.64 -20.90
N ASN A 681 -4.22 21.16 -19.68
CA ASN A 681 -5.29 21.69 -18.82
C ASN A 681 -4.94 23.05 -18.22
N THR A 682 -3.73 23.19 -17.69
CA THR A 682 -3.22 24.41 -17.05
C THR A 682 -1.69 24.44 -17.14
N VAL A 683 -1.10 25.63 -16.99
CA VAL A 683 0.35 25.85 -16.86
C VAL A 683 0.63 26.74 -15.64
N LEU A 684 1.83 26.69 -15.09
CA LEU A 684 2.23 27.61 -14.03
C LEU A 684 2.56 28.98 -14.63
N VAL A 685 2.03 30.07 -14.05
CA VAL A 685 2.34 31.44 -14.50
C VAL A 685 3.84 31.72 -14.48
N ASP A 686 4.53 31.22 -13.45
CA ASP A 686 5.98 31.40 -13.31
C ASP A 686 6.78 30.57 -14.32
N ALA A 687 6.21 29.48 -14.84
CA ALA A 687 6.88 28.71 -15.90
C ALA A 687 6.92 29.50 -17.21
N LEU A 688 5.81 30.17 -17.56
CA LEU A 688 5.73 31.05 -18.74
C LEU A 688 6.71 32.23 -18.65
N SER A 689 6.91 32.76 -17.44
CA SER A 689 7.82 33.87 -17.18
C SER A 689 9.26 33.43 -16.89
N ARG A 690 9.56 32.12 -16.99
CA ARG A 690 10.86 31.51 -16.65
C ARG A 690 11.39 31.84 -15.24
N ARG A 691 10.49 31.93 -14.26
CA ARG A 691 10.79 32.28 -12.87
C ARG A 691 10.83 31.10 -11.91
N ILE A 692 10.78 29.86 -12.42
CA ILE A 692 10.96 28.66 -11.59
C ILE A 692 12.45 28.30 -11.58
N PRO A 693 13.17 28.51 -10.45
CA PRO A 693 14.59 28.25 -10.38
C PRO A 693 14.91 26.78 -10.64
N LEU A 694 16.02 26.52 -11.31
CA LEU A 694 16.50 25.18 -11.69
C LEU A 694 15.60 24.38 -12.65
N VAL A 695 14.45 24.92 -13.03
CA VAL A 695 13.50 24.26 -13.95
C VAL A 695 13.40 25.02 -15.26
N THR A 696 13.27 26.35 -15.18
CA THR A 696 12.94 27.19 -16.36
C THR A 696 14.03 28.17 -16.76
N ASP A 697 15.13 28.22 -16.02
CA ASP A 697 16.30 29.06 -16.31
C ASP A 697 17.10 28.58 -17.52
N ARG A 698 17.08 27.26 -17.79
CA ARG A 698 17.70 26.62 -18.95
C ARG A 698 16.98 25.30 -19.26
N PRO A 699 17.14 24.73 -20.47
CA PRO A 699 16.48 23.49 -20.86
C PRO A 699 16.69 22.38 -19.81
N THR A 700 15.62 22.02 -19.11
CA THR A 700 15.63 21.06 -18.01
C THR A 700 14.57 20.00 -18.28
N ILE A 701 14.94 18.73 -18.13
CA ILE A 701 14.02 17.59 -18.21
C ILE A 701 13.76 17.04 -16.81
N ILE A 702 12.50 16.76 -16.49
CA ILE A 702 12.10 16.18 -15.20
C ILE A 702 11.65 14.75 -15.42
N PHE A 703 12.28 13.81 -14.72
CA PHE A 703 11.94 12.40 -14.70
C PHE A 703 11.16 12.02 -13.44
N GLY A 704 10.27 11.04 -13.58
CA GLY A 704 9.63 10.31 -12.48
C GLY A 704 9.81 8.81 -12.70
N ALA A 705 10.17 8.05 -11.67
CA ALA A 705 10.41 6.62 -11.79
C ALA A 705 9.87 5.82 -10.60
N ASP A 706 9.14 4.73 -10.89
CA ASP A 706 8.51 3.85 -9.92
C ASP A 706 8.64 2.38 -10.31
N VAL A 707 8.60 1.49 -9.31
CA VAL A 707 8.54 0.04 -9.49
C VAL A 707 7.37 -0.51 -8.69
N THR A 708 6.49 -1.24 -9.38
CA THR A 708 5.37 -1.94 -8.76
C THR A 708 5.67 -3.43 -8.68
N HIS A 709 5.58 -3.99 -7.47
CA HIS A 709 5.75 -5.43 -7.24
C HIS A 709 4.41 -6.19 -7.23
N PRO A 710 4.43 -7.49 -7.55
CA PRO A 710 3.29 -8.36 -7.35
C PRO A 710 2.83 -8.43 -5.89
N HIS A 711 1.56 -8.77 -5.72
CA HIS A 711 0.97 -8.94 -4.39
C HIS A 711 1.67 -10.05 -3.58
N PRO A 712 1.70 -9.94 -2.24
CA PRO A 712 2.21 -11.02 -1.39
C PRO A 712 1.51 -12.36 -1.66
N GLY A 713 2.30 -13.39 -1.97
CA GLY A 713 1.82 -14.75 -2.30
C GLY A 713 1.67 -15.04 -3.81
N GLU A 714 1.93 -14.07 -4.69
CA GLU A 714 2.22 -14.32 -6.10
C GLU A 714 3.73 -14.40 -6.29
N ASP A 715 4.26 -15.60 -6.53
CA ASP A 715 5.72 -15.85 -6.54
C ASP A 715 6.35 -15.82 -7.95
N SER A 716 5.52 -15.70 -9.01
CA SER A 716 5.97 -15.82 -10.40
C SER A 716 5.75 -14.57 -11.26
N SER A 717 4.90 -13.65 -10.82
CA SER A 717 4.61 -12.42 -11.57
C SER A 717 5.85 -11.50 -11.60
N PRO A 718 6.17 -10.82 -12.72
CA PRO A 718 7.29 -9.89 -12.78
C PRO A 718 7.00 -8.60 -11.99
N SER A 719 8.05 -7.86 -11.61
CA SER A 719 7.87 -6.46 -11.20
C SER A 719 7.77 -5.59 -12.45
N ILE A 720 7.03 -4.49 -12.38
CA ILE A 720 6.88 -3.54 -13.48
C ILE A 720 7.56 -2.22 -13.10
N ALA A 721 8.59 -1.85 -13.84
CA ALA A 721 9.20 -0.53 -13.75
C ALA A 721 8.54 0.44 -14.73
N ALA A 722 8.30 1.67 -14.28
CA ALA A 722 7.76 2.76 -15.09
C ALA A 722 8.64 4.00 -14.93
N VAL A 723 9.03 4.60 -16.06
CA VAL A 723 9.80 5.84 -16.10
C VAL A 723 9.08 6.84 -17.00
N VAL A 724 8.81 8.02 -16.46
CA VAL A 724 8.21 9.14 -17.19
C VAL A 724 9.20 10.29 -17.28
N ALA A 725 9.11 11.09 -18.34
CA ALA A 725 9.85 12.35 -18.45
C ALA A 725 9.03 13.45 -19.09
N SER A 726 9.24 14.70 -18.64
CA SER A 726 8.64 15.89 -19.25
C SER A 726 9.00 15.99 -20.74
N GLN A 727 8.09 16.50 -21.57
CA GLN A 727 8.23 16.58 -23.04
C GLN A 727 8.09 18.02 -23.58
N ASP A 728 7.84 18.98 -22.70
CA ASP A 728 7.75 20.40 -23.00
C ASP A 728 8.57 21.22 -22.00
N TRP A 729 9.19 22.29 -22.48
CA TRP A 729 9.96 23.25 -21.69
C TRP A 729 9.75 24.64 -22.32
N PRO A 730 9.53 25.70 -21.52
CA PRO A 730 9.66 25.77 -20.06
C PRO A 730 8.43 25.33 -19.24
N GLU A 731 7.31 24.94 -19.84
CA GLU A 731 6.04 24.75 -19.11
C GLU A 731 5.94 23.44 -18.30
N VAL A 732 6.66 22.39 -18.71
CA VAL A 732 6.77 21.09 -18.00
C VAL A 732 5.39 20.50 -17.62
N THR A 733 4.49 20.42 -18.59
CA THR A 733 3.11 19.93 -18.40
C THR A 733 2.80 18.61 -19.09
N ARG A 734 3.57 18.24 -20.11
CA ARG A 734 3.41 17.01 -20.89
C ARG A 734 4.47 16.02 -20.49
N TYR A 735 4.10 14.75 -20.33
CA TYR A 735 5.02 13.67 -19.99
C TYR A 735 4.83 12.50 -20.95
N ALA A 736 5.94 11.87 -21.34
CA ALA A 736 5.95 10.56 -21.98
C ALA A 736 6.35 9.52 -20.94
N GLY A 737 5.82 8.30 -21.07
CA GLY A 737 6.10 7.20 -20.14
C GLY A 737 6.54 5.95 -20.88
N LEU A 738 7.50 5.24 -20.31
CA LEU A 738 7.94 3.93 -20.73
C LEU A 738 7.75 2.95 -19.58
N VAL A 739 7.43 1.70 -19.91
CA VAL A 739 7.26 0.61 -18.94
C VAL A 739 8.08 -0.60 -19.36
N SER A 740 8.59 -1.35 -18.38
CA SER A 740 9.37 -2.56 -18.61
C SER A 740 9.14 -3.56 -17.49
N ALA A 741 9.01 -4.83 -17.87
CA ALA A 741 8.93 -5.93 -16.93
C ALA A 741 10.35 -6.35 -16.51
N GLN A 742 10.52 -6.62 -15.22
CA GLN A 742 11.79 -7.05 -14.63
C GLN A 742 11.57 -8.18 -13.62
N ALA A 743 12.66 -8.70 -13.08
CA ALA A 743 12.63 -9.84 -12.17
C ALA A 743 11.68 -9.65 -10.97
N HIS A 744 11.19 -10.79 -10.45
CA HIS A 744 10.26 -10.81 -9.33
C HIS A 744 10.85 -10.08 -8.11
N ARG A 745 10.12 -9.09 -7.58
CA ARG A 745 10.51 -8.25 -6.43
C ARG A 745 11.87 -7.53 -6.58
N GLN A 746 12.28 -7.24 -7.81
CA GLN A 746 13.44 -6.41 -8.12
C GLN A 746 13.07 -4.94 -8.01
N GLU A 747 13.74 -4.15 -7.15
CA GLU A 747 13.48 -2.69 -6.98
C GLU A 747 14.37 -1.80 -7.86
N LEU A 748 15.54 -2.31 -8.27
CA LEU A 748 16.44 -1.62 -9.21
C LEU A 748 15.85 -1.70 -10.62
N ILE A 749 15.76 -0.56 -11.31
CA ILE A 749 15.21 -0.49 -12.66
C ILE A 749 16.29 -0.98 -13.64
N GLU A 750 16.18 -2.23 -14.08
CA GLU A 750 17.19 -2.85 -14.94
C GLU A 750 17.28 -2.15 -16.29
N ASP A 751 16.14 -1.75 -16.86
CA ASP A 751 16.05 -1.14 -18.20
C ASP A 751 16.20 0.39 -18.19
N LEU A 752 16.65 0.98 -17.07
CA LEU A 752 16.82 2.42 -16.96
C LEU A 752 17.85 2.94 -17.96
N TYR A 753 19.00 2.25 -18.01
CA TYR A 753 20.08 2.43 -18.96
C TYR A 753 20.76 1.09 -19.22
N LYS A 754 20.98 0.74 -20.49
CA LYS A 754 21.68 -0.48 -20.91
C LYS A 754 22.56 -0.19 -22.12
N VAL A 755 23.69 -0.87 -22.24
CA VAL A 755 24.46 -0.89 -23.49
C VAL A 755 24.15 -2.21 -24.21
N ARG A 756 23.73 -2.13 -25.47
CA ARG A 756 23.49 -3.28 -26.33
C ARG A 756 24.57 -3.35 -27.40
N GLN A 757 24.98 -4.55 -27.76
CA GLN A 757 25.94 -4.76 -28.84
C GLN A 757 25.19 -4.78 -30.17
N ASP A 758 25.38 -3.73 -30.97
CA ASP A 758 24.86 -3.63 -32.34
C ASP A 758 25.88 -4.27 -33.30
N PRO A 759 25.45 -5.20 -34.18
CA PRO A 759 26.36 -5.89 -35.10
C PRO A 759 27.15 -4.96 -36.05
N GLN A 760 26.64 -3.75 -36.34
CA GLN A 760 27.28 -2.80 -37.25
C GLN A 760 27.93 -1.62 -36.53
N LYS A 761 27.35 -1.20 -35.39
CA LYS A 761 27.75 0.02 -34.67
C LYS A 761 28.50 -0.25 -33.36
N GLY A 762 28.69 -1.52 -32.99
CA GLY A 762 29.35 -1.89 -31.73
C GLY A 762 28.47 -1.57 -30.52
N PRO A 763 29.03 -1.17 -29.36
CA PRO A 763 28.24 -0.89 -28.16
C PRO A 763 27.37 0.37 -28.34
N VAL A 764 26.05 0.19 -28.36
CA VAL A 764 25.06 1.27 -28.48
C VAL A 764 24.30 1.41 -27.15
N SER A 765 24.31 2.63 -26.59
CA SER A 765 23.47 2.97 -25.45
C SER A 765 21.99 2.81 -25.78
N SER A 766 21.23 2.29 -24.82
CA SER A 766 19.80 1.96 -24.89
C SER A 766 19.17 2.11 -23.50
N GLY A 767 17.87 1.85 -23.38
CA GLY A 767 17.13 1.96 -22.12
C GLY A 767 16.23 3.19 -22.05
N MET A 768 15.41 3.22 -21.01
CA MET A 768 14.30 4.17 -20.89
C MET A 768 14.75 5.62 -20.87
N ILE A 769 15.83 5.95 -20.14
CA ILE A 769 16.33 7.32 -20.06
C ILE A 769 16.72 7.84 -21.44
N ARG A 770 17.44 7.03 -22.23
CA ARG A 770 17.89 7.44 -23.57
C ARG A 770 16.71 7.75 -24.48
N GLU A 771 15.72 6.87 -24.54
CA GLU A 771 14.55 7.07 -25.40
C GLU A 771 13.76 8.33 -25.00
N LEU A 772 13.62 8.59 -23.69
CA LEU A 772 12.96 9.79 -23.19
C LEU A 772 13.76 11.07 -23.46
N LEU A 773 15.10 11.03 -23.42
CA LEU A 773 15.96 12.15 -23.82
C LEU A 773 15.84 12.47 -25.31
N ILE A 774 15.80 11.44 -26.16
CA ILE A 774 15.58 11.60 -27.61
C ILE A 774 14.19 12.19 -27.87
N SER A 775 13.17 11.68 -27.18
CA SER A 775 11.81 12.20 -27.26
C SER A 775 11.75 13.68 -26.86
N PHE A 776 12.39 14.06 -25.75
CA PHE A 776 12.47 15.45 -25.32
C PHE A 776 13.12 16.36 -26.37
N LYS A 777 14.25 15.95 -26.97
CA LYS A 777 14.91 16.73 -28.03
C LYS A 777 14.01 16.88 -29.26
N LYS A 778 13.28 15.82 -29.64
CA LYS A 778 12.31 15.86 -30.75
C LYS A 778 11.14 16.79 -30.45
N SER A 779 10.62 16.78 -29.22
CA SER A 779 9.44 17.58 -28.84
C SER A 779 9.75 19.05 -28.58
N THR A 780 10.92 19.36 -28.01
CA THR A 780 11.28 20.73 -27.60
C THR A 780 12.22 21.43 -28.57
N GLY A 781 12.91 20.67 -29.42
CA GLY A 781 14.03 21.20 -30.21
C GLY A 781 15.29 21.45 -29.39
N GLU A 782 15.31 21.16 -28.08
CA GLU A 782 16.41 21.47 -27.16
C GLU A 782 17.08 20.23 -26.57
N LYS A 783 18.39 20.29 -26.32
CA LYS A 783 19.06 19.24 -25.54
C LYS A 783 18.95 19.63 -24.05
N PRO A 784 18.52 18.72 -23.16
CA PRO A 784 18.44 19.07 -21.75
C PRO A 784 19.84 19.32 -21.20
N GLN A 785 20.00 20.47 -20.54
CA GLN A 785 21.23 20.86 -19.83
C GLN A 785 21.19 20.45 -18.36
N ARG A 786 20.00 20.07 -17.86
CA ARG A 786 19.79 19.61 -16.49
C ARG A 786 18.75 18.49 -16.45
N ILE A 787 18.99 17.52 -15.58
CA ILE A 787 18.06 16.42 -15.28
C ILE A 787 17.63 16.54 -13.81
N ILE A 788 16.32 16.55 -13.56
CA ILE A 788 15.75 16.40 -12.21
C ILE A 788 15.09 15.03 -12.17
N PHE A 789 15.49 14.16 -11.25
CA PHE A 789 15.01 12.77 -11.20
C PHE A 789 14.28 12.48 -9.89
N TYR A 790 12.96 12.29 -9.96
CA TYR A 790 12.14 11.85 -8.83
C TYR A 790 12.00 10.32 -8.85
N ARG A 791 12.62 9.63 -7.89
CA ARG A 791 12.48 8.17 -7.72
C ARG A 791 11.55 7.87 -6.53
N PHE A 792 10.51 7.08 -6.75
CA PHE A 792 9.59 6.63 -5.70
C PHE A 792 9.99 5.27 -5.14
N VAL A 793 10.60 5.23 -3.96
CA VAL A 793 11.06 3.97 -3.34
C VAL A 793 10.30 3.74 -2.03
N HIS A 794 9.92 2.49 -1.77
CA HIS A 794 9.14 2.12 -0.58
C HIS A 794 10.00 1.92 0.68
N ALA A 795 11.32 1.66 0.55
CA ALA A 795 12.21 1.39 1.69
C ALA A 795 13.52 2.23 1.70
N GLN A 796 13.91 2.72 2.88
CA GLN A 796 15.13 3.52 3.07
C GLN A 796 16.43 2.74 2.82
N SER A 797 16.46 1.42 3.07
CA SER A 797 17.64 0.58 2.76
C SER A 797 17.88 0.46 1.26
N GLU A 798 16.80 0.55 0.47
CA GLU A 798 16.85 0.49 -0.99
C GLU A 798 17.15 1.86 -1.60
N ASN A 799 16.84 2.97 -0.93
CA ASN A 799 17.23 4.32 -1.35
C ASN A 799 18.73 4.46 -1.61
N THR A 800 19.58 3.92 -0.74
CA THR A 800 21.04 4.04 -0.88
C THR A 800 21.56 3.37 -2.15
N ARG A 801 21.04 2.18 -2.47
CA ARG A 801 21.43 1.43 -3.67
C ARG A 801 20.74 1.97 -4.93
N SER A 802 19.47 2.35 -4.84
CA SER A 802 18.67 2.85 -5.96
C SER A 802 19.13 4.25 -6.40
N CYS A 803 19.43 5.16 -5.47
CA CYS A 803 20.00 6.46 -5.80
C CYS A 803 21.40 6.32 -6.41
N ALA A 804 22.26 5.46 -5.86
CA ALA A 804 23.60 5.23 -6.40
C ALA A 804 23.57 4.75 -7.87
N VAL A 805 22.59 3.90 -8.23
CA VAL A 805 22.39 3.45 -9.62
C VAL A 805 21.79 4.52 -10.52
N CYS A 806 20.92 5.41 -10.02
CA CYS A 806 20.38 6.50 -10.83
C CYS A 806 21.42 7.59 -11.16
N PHE A 807 22.46 7.73 -10.34
CA PHE A 807 23.55 8.69 -10.54
C PHE A 807 24.70 8.15 -11.41
N HIS A 808 24.80 6.83 -11.58
CA HIS A 808 25.73 6.17 -12.50
C HIS A 808 25.11 6.03 -13.89
#